data_AF-A0AAE3E025-F1
#
_entry.id   AF-A0AAE3E025-F1
#
_cell.length_a   1.000
_cell.length_b   1.000
_cell.length_c   1.000
_cell.angle_alpha   90.00
_cell.angle_beta   90.00
_cell.angle_gamma   90.00
#
_symmetry.space_group_name_H-M   'P 1'
#
loop_
_entity.id
_entity.type
_entity.pdbx_description
1 polymer ?
#
loop_
_entity_poly.entity_id
_entity_poly.type
_entity_poly.pdbx_seq_one_letter_code
_entity_poly.pdbx_strand_id
1 'polypeptide(L)'
;MLKKKITTLLITVALLTSIMPEAFADTTEQPPQMPTQSQGEQPPAKPDGDQSDGEQPPQMPNGEQPQGDMNVSIPFTDVASDAWYYNVVSQAYGKGLISGMSDIEFSPESSVTGAQIIMMLYRADGNTVSEQTSGNWYDEAVDWAKEKSIISDNNGWTFDANADLTREQMMVFLYNYLQYKGNDLSALDDLSSYTDRSEISAYAENAVKALVGKGIIEGDGKTLRPLSSLIRAETAVILINAVDSVNPSANQGGMQPPSGNMLGGFGGSDTVTQGTSATTITEDGTYSSTSYSSTGDDENALRVDGATVTLDSVTVDKSAGSSSNTEDGDFYGQNAALLATNGANVTIKNATVNSSAQNGNGIFSYGTGTTVNVSDSTITTTADNSGGIQTTGGGTTNATNLTVNTSGNSAAAIRSDRGGGTVVVDKGTYTSNGYNSPAAYSTSDITVSNATLTANNSESLVIEGKNSIKLNNCDVSGNMSSTEGSSSDENVHNVMIYQSMSGDAEVGTSEFDMTGGSLTGNNGDMFYITNTHSIINLSNVDITNKDADAYLMRVTGNSAARGWGKAGANGAQVEFTASNQTLNGDIAVDTVSTLNMTLTDSSDFTGTINIIDNAQNGTAVDNNAVVTIDSDSTWTLTGDCTVTSLENNGTINFNGHTITLADGTVLNK
;
A
#
# COMPACT_ATOMS: atom_id res chain seq x y z
N MET A 1 23.17 72.84 17.38
CA MET A 1 23.43 72.52 15.96
C MET A 1 22.12 72.68 15.16
N LEU A 2 22.19 72.72 13.82
CA LEU A 2 21.11 73.00 12.83
C LEU A 2 19.69 72.57 13.27
N LYS A 3 18.67 73.46 13.34
CA LYS A 3 17.89 74.20 12.30
C LYS A 3 16.53 73.52 11.97
N LYS A 4 15.46 74.16 12.46
CA LYS A 4 14.19 74.58 11.78
C LYS A 4 13.46 73.57 10.86
N LYS A 5 12.26 73.10 11.19
CA LYS A 5 10.91 73.75 11.21
C LYS A 5 10.12 73.67 9.87
N ILE A 6 9.04 72.88 9.89
CA ILE A 6 7.64 73.19 9.48
C ILE A 6 7.38 73.78 8.08
N THR A 7 6.45 73.19 7.31
CA THR A 7 5.18 73.82 6.81
C THR A 7 4.27 72.83 6.06
N THR A 8 2.97 72.93 6.30
CA THR A 8 1.85 72.21 5.66
C THR A 8 1.17 73.09 4.61
N LEU A 9 0.71 72.56 3.46
CA LEU A 9 -0.53 73.03 2.79
C LEU A 9 -1.03 72.11 1.64
N LEU A 10 -2.36 71.90 1.57
CA LEU A 10 -3.09 71.59 0.34
C LEU A 10 -3.72 72.87 -0.23
N ILE A 11 -3.84 73.01 -1.55
CA ILE A 11 -4.83 73.86 -2.26
C ILE A 11 -4.92 73.44 -3.76
N THR A 12 -6.00 73.81 -4.45
CA THR A 12 -6.60 73.06 -5.58
C THR A 12 -6.96 73.97 -6.78
N VAL A 13 -7.11 73.41 -8.01
CA VAL A 13 -7.78 73.99 -9.23
C VAL A 13 -6.98 75.16 -9.89
N ALA A 14 -6.92 75.49 -11.21
CA ALA A 14 -7.69 75.32 -12.49
C ALA A 14 -6.73 75.56 -13.72
N LEU A 15 -7.05 75.51 -15.04
CA LEU A 15 -8.03 74.83 -15.95
C LEU A 15 -7.66 75.17 -17.45
N LEU A 16 -8.44 74.69 -18.44
CA LEU A 16 -8.55 75.14 -19.88
C LEU A 16 -7.38 74.81 -20.88
N THR A 17 -7.58 74.38 -22.15
CA THR A 17 -8.81 74.19 -22.98
C THR A 17 -8.60 73.26 -24.22
N SER A 18 -9.70 72.67 -24.74
CA SER A 18 -9.98 72.35 -26.18
C SER A 18 -9.29 71.11 -26.81
N ILE A 19 -9.87 70.20 -27.64
CA ILE A 19 -11.18 70.01 -28.32
C ILE A 19 -11.51 68.47 -28.44
N MET A 20 -12.79 68.13 -28.67
CA MET A 20 -13.44 66.80 -28.86
C MET A 20 -13.19 66.19 -30.29
N PRO A 21 -13.88 65.11 -30.80
CA PRO A 21 -14.90 64.21 -30.24
C PRO A 21 -14.76 62.69 -30.53
N GLU A 22 -15.76 61.96 -30.04
CA GLU A 22 -16.06 60.52 -30.11
C GLU A 22 -16.25 59.93 -31.53
N ALA A 23 -16.09 58.60 -31.65
CA ALA A 23 -16.89 57.75 -32.54
C ALA A 23 -16.95 56.29 -32.02
N PHE A 24 -18.12 55.66 -32.13
CA PHE A 24 -18.36 54.25 -31.80
C PHE A 24 -17.93 53.30 -32.92
N ALA A 25 -17.60 52.04 -32.55
CA ALA A 25 -18.09 50.77 -33.13
C ALA A 25 -17.02 49.67 -33.29
N ASP A 26 -17.19 48.60 -32.49
CA ASP A 26 -17.31 47.17 -32.88
C ASP A 26 -16.32 46.47 -33.85
N THR A 27 -16.26 45.14 -33.68
CA THR A 27 -15.67 44.08 -34.52
C THR A 27 -14.15 43.82 -34.43
N THR A 28 -13.82 42.85 -33.58
CA THR A 28 -12.94 41.69 -33.86
C THR A 28 -11.77 41.86 -34.85
N GLU A 29 -10.53 41.80 -34.34
CA GLU A 29 -9.37 41.33 -35.12
C GLU A 29 -8.79 40.04 -34.52
N GLN A 30 -8.53 39.06 -35.40
CA GLN A 30 -7.80 37.84 -35.08
C GLN A 30 -6.29 38.12 -35.01
N PRO A 31 -5.53 37.45 -34.13
CA PRO A 31 -4.09 37.29 -34.31
C PRO A 31 -3.77 36.51 -35.60
N PRO A 32 -2.63 36.80 -36.28
CA PRO A 32 -2.31 36.26 -37.60
C PRO A 32 -2.02 34.75 -37.63
N GLN A 33 -2.19 34.17 -38.83
CA GLN A 33 -2.19 32.73 -39.07
C GLN A 33 -0.83 32.03 -38.91
N MET A 34 -0.88 30.76 -38.49
CA MET A 34 0.25 29.83 -38.51
C MET A 34 0.70 29.50 -39.95
N PRO A 35 2.01 29.28 -40.19
CA PRO A 35 2.48 28.54 -41.36
C PRO A 35 1.99 27.09 -41.36
N THR A 36 1.78 26.57 -42.57
CA THR A 36 1.17 25.26 -42.90
C THR A 36 1.91 24.03 -42.36
N GLN A 37 1.12 23.00 -42.03
CA GLN A 37 1.61 21.63 -41.77
C GLN A 37 2.42 21.08 -42.96
N SER A 38 3.58 20.48 -42.65
CA SER A 38 4.16 19.41 -43.46
C SER A 38 3.80 18.08 -42.81
N GLN A 39 3.25 17.13 -43.58
CA GLN A 39 3.20 15.75 -43.12
C GLN A 39 4.63 15.22 -42.97
N GLY A 40 4.93 14.66 -41.80
CA GLY A 40 6.16 13.93 -41.51
C GLY A 40 5.79 12.50 -41.13
N GLU A 41 6.52 11.53 -41.66
CA GLU A 41 6.19 10.11 -41.60
C GLU A 41 6.37 9.53 -40.17
N GLN A 42 5.72 8.39 -39.90
CA GLN A 42 6.01 7.61 -38.69
C GLN A 42 7.50 7.28 -38.62
N PRO A 43 8.16 7.40 -37.46
CA PRO A 43 9.48 6.83 -37.30
C PRO A 43 9.39 5.30 -37.51
N PRO A 44 10.30 4.70 -38.30
CA PRO A 44 10.28 3.26 -38.53
C PRO A 44 10.59 2.49 -37.24
N ALA A 45 10.05 1.28 -37.14
CA ALA A 45 10.38 0.36 -36.05
C ALA A 45 11.90 0.13 -35.94
N LYS A 46 12.42 0.16 -34.71
CA LYS A 46 13.82 -0.13 -34.43
C LYS A 46 14.12 -1.61 -34.82
N PRO A 47 15.20 -1.91 -35.55
CA PRO A 47 15.51 -3.29 -35.92
C PRO A 47 15.94 -4.13 -34.71
N ASP A 48 15.64 -5.42 -34.74
CA ASP A 48 16.32 -6.41 -33.90
C ASP A 48 17.83 -6.37 -34.18
N GLY A 49 18.65 -6.28 -33.12
CA GLY A 49 20.08 -6.04 -33.28
C GLY A 49 20.88 -6.10 -31.99
N ASP A 50 21.29 -7.31 -31.63
CA ASP A 50 22.44 -7.71 -30.82
C ASP A 50 22.43 -7.40 -29.31
N GLN A 51 22.74 -8.44 -28.51
CA GLN A 51 22.98 -8.31 -27.07
C GLN A 51 24.44 -7.87 -26.86
N SER A 52 24.64 -6.65 -26.37
CA SER A 52 25.87 -6.29 -25.65
C SER A 52 25.59 -6.35 -24.16
N ASP A 53 26.38 -7.13 -23.42
CA ASP A 53 26.23 -7.32 -21.97
C ASP A 53 26.20 -5.99 -21.22
N GLY A 54 25.02 -5.61 -20.72
CA GLY A 54 24.81 -4.46 -19.85
C GLY A 54 24.80 -4.90 -18.40
N GLU A 55 25.65 -4.29 -17.56
CA GLU A 55 25.73 -4.59 -16.14
C GLU A 55 24.40 -4.26 -15.44
N GLN A 56 23.83 -5.20 -14.66
CA GLN A 56 22.68 -4.93 -13.79
C GLN A 56 23.03 -3.82 -12.78
N PRO A 57 22.12 -2.93 -12.38
CA PRO A 57 22.38 -1.99 -11.27
C PRO A 57 22.62 -2.71 -9.93
N PRO A 58 23.44 -2.17 -9.00
CA PRO A 58 23.60 -2.71 -7.65
C PRO A 58 22.32 -2.57 -6.80
N GLN A 59 21.83 -3.69 -6.26
CA GLN A 59 20.64 -3.70 -5.41
C GLN A 59 20.92 -3.21 -3.96
N MET A 60 19.86 -3.19 -3.16
CA MET A 60 19.72 -2.49 -1.88
C MET A 60 19.43 -3.51 -0.77
N PRO A 61 19.63 -3.17 0.52
CA PRO A 61 19.18 -4.04 1.60
C PRO A 61 17.68 -4.24 1.52
N ASN A 62 17.25 -5.50 1.57
CA ASN A 62 15.85 -5.95 1.57
C ASN A 62 14.99 -5.60 0.32
N GLY A 63 15.55 -5.11 -0.79
CA GLY A 63 14.81 -4.98 -2.06
C GLY A 63 13.64 -3.99 -2.11
N GLU A 64 13.27 -3.37 -0.98
CA GLU A 64 12.12 -2.48 -0.83
C GLU A 64 12.40 -1.05 -1.30
N GLN A 65 11.46 -0.45 -2.04
CA GLN A 65 11.40 1.00 -2.19
C GLN A 65 10.94 1.62 -0.85
N PRO A 66 11.62 2.66 -0.32
CA PRO A 66 11.15 3.32 0.89
C PRO A 66 9.76 3.95 0.72
N GLN A 67 8.78 3.40 1.41
CA GLN A 67 7.42 3.90 1.39
C GLN A 67 7.19 4.89 2.53
N GLY A 68 6.72 6.09 2.17
CA GLY A 68 6.26 7.08 3.13
C GLY A 68 5.24 7.98 2.46
N ASP A 69 4.36 8.52 3.28
CA ASP A 69 3.13 9.19 2.87
C ASP A 69 3.36 10.36 1.88
N MET A 70 2.31 10.65 1.12
CA MET A 70 2.16 11.63 0.03
C MET A 70 2.57 11.19 -1.39
N ASN A 71 1.55 11.16 -2.26
CA ASN A 71 1.68 11.24 -3.71
C ASN A 71 2.10 12.68 -4.10
N VAL A 72 3.36 13.04 -3.83
CA VAL A 72 3.92 14.34 -4.20
C VAL A 72 4.06 14.38 -5.70
N SER A 73 3.34 15.29 -6.36
CA SER A 73 3.50 15.57 -7.77
C SER A 73 4.91 16.12 -8.04
N ILE A 74 5.85 15.25 -8.36
CA ILE A 74 7.18 15.64 -8.84
C ILE A 74 7.07 16.31 -10.22
N PRO A 75 7.86 17.34 -10.51
CA PRO A 75 7.85 18.00 -11.81
C PRO A 75 8.67 17.25 -12.88
N PHE A 76 9.29 16.12 -12.50
CA PHE A 76 10.29 15.43 -13.31
C PHE A 76 9.66 14.54 -14.39
N THR A 77 9.85 14.93 -15.64
CA THR A 77 9.29 14.27 -16.83
C THR A 77 10.05 13.01 -17.25
N ASP A 78 11.28 12.84 -16.75
CA ASP A 78 12.16 11.69 -16.95
C ASP A 78 12.08 10.66 -15.81
N VAL A 79 11.10 10.81 -14.91
CA VAL A 79 10.80 9.86 -13.83
C VAL A 79 9.40 9.30 -14.08
N ALA A 80 9.32 8.21 -14.85
CA ALA A 80 8.05 7.58 -15.19
C ALA A 80 7.34 7.02 -13.95
N SER A 81 6.01 7.09 -13.90
CA SER A 81 5.20 6.71 -12.72
C SER A 81 5.25 5.22 -12.37
N ASP A 82 5.67 4.39 -13.32
CA ASP A 82 5.89 2.95 -13.21
C ASP A 82 7.37 2.57 -12.99
N ALA A 83 8.29 3.56 -12.91
CA ALA A 83 9.70 3.28 -12.68
C ALA A 83 9.98 2.83 -11.24
N TRP A 84 10.91 1.90 -11.07
CA TRP A 84 11.32 1.34 -9.77
C TRP A 84 11.84 2.39 -8.77
N TYR A 85 12.17 3.60 -9.22
CA TYR A 85 12.60 4.72 -8.37
C TYR A 85 11.55 5.82 -8.21
N TYR A 86 10.35 5.73 -8.80
CA TYR A 86 9.37 6.81 -8.77
C TYR A 86 8.99 7.23 -7.35
N ASN A 87 8.59 6.25 -6.53
CA ASN A 87 8.12 6.49 -5.16
C ASN A 87 9.22 7.11 -4.29
N VAL A 88 10.44 6.57 -4.33
CA VAL A 88 11.56 7.06 -3.51
C VAL A 88 12.09 8.42 -3.98
N VAL A 89 12.08 8.69 -5.29
CA VAL A 89 12.41 10.03 -5.82
C VAL A 89 11.34 11.04 -5.43
N SER A 90 10.06 10.65 -5.47
CA SER A 90 8.95 11.49 -5.02
C SER A 90 9.02 11.80 -3.52
N GLN A 91 9.24 10.78 -2.69
CA GLN A 91 9.37 10.90 -1.25
C GLN A 91 10.59 11.74 -0.83
N ALA A 92 11.77 11.51 -1.44
CA ALA A 92 12.96 12.29 -1.15
C ALA A 92 12.87 13.74 -1.67
N TYR A 93 12.13 13.99 -2.75
CA TYR A 93 11.80 15.34 -3.21
C TYR A 93 10.82 16.03 -2.24
N GLY A 94 9.78 15.33 -1.81
CA GLY A 94 8.78 15.80 -0.83
C GLY A 94 9.38 16.11 0.55
N LYS A 95 10.33 15.29 1.03
CA LYS A 95 11.14 15.56 2.24
C LYS A 95 12.16 16.70 2.02
N GLY A 96 12.29 17.27 0.81
CA GLY A 96 13.22 18.36 0.49
C GLY A 96 14.69 17.94 0.40
N LEU A 97 14.97 16.64 0.36
CA LEU A 97 16.32 16.09 0.41
C LEU A 97 17.03 16.17 -0.94
N ILE A 98 16.30 15.85 -2.02
CA ILE A 98 16.80 15.89 -3.41
C ILE A 98 16.09 16.96 -4.23
N SER A 99 16.71 17.36 -5.34
CA SER A 99 16.12 18.25 -6.35
C SER A 99 16.54 17.79 -7.74
N GLY A 100 15.81 18.24 -8.75
CA GLY A 100 16.13 17.98 -10.15
C GLY A 100 17.48 18.54 -10.58
N MET A 101 17.94 18.05 -11.74
CA MET A 101 19.03 18.63 -12.52
C MET A 101 18.55 19.86 -13.31
N SER A 102 17.26 19.91 -13.61
CA SER A 102 16.52 21.08 -14.07
C SER A 102 15.16 21.17 -13.36
N ASP A 103 14.33 22.14 -13.70
CA ASP A 103 12.96 22.26 -13.17
C ASP A 103 12.09 21.05 -13.52
N ILE A 104 12.42 20.29 -14.58
CA ILE A 104 11.60 19.21 -15.14
C ILE A 104 12.35 17.89 -15.40
N GLU A 105 13.62 17.78 -15.02
CA GLU A 105 14.44 16.57 -15.16
C GLU A 105 15.13 16.22 -13.84
N PHE A 106 15.00 14.97 -13.40
CA PHE A 106 15.71 14.43 -12.26
C PHE A 106 17.05 13.77 -12.65
N SER A 107 17.13 13.22 -13.85
CA SER A 107 18.21 12.39 -14.40
C SER A 107 18.52 11.15 -13.54
N PRO A 108 17.56 10.22 -13.36
CA PRO A 108 17.67 9.09 -12.42
C PRO A 108 18.91 8.20 -12.65
N GLU A 109 19.26 7.95 -13.92
CA GLU A 109 20.37 7.09 -14.36
C GLU A 109 21.75 7.78 -14.40
N SER A 110 21.85 9.06 -14.03
CA SER A 110 23.14 9.78 -14.05
C SER A 110 23.95 9.53 -12.79
N SER A 111 25.28 9.43 -12.93
CA SER A 111 26.24 9.42 -11.82
C SER A 111 26.04 10.59 -10.86
N VAL A 112 26.38 10.37 -9.58
CA VAL A 112 26.36 11.41 -8.54
C VAL A 112 27.75 12.00 -8.30
N THR A 113 27.85 13.34 -8.34
CA THR A 113 29.10 14.05 -8.04
C THR A 113 29.29 14.33 -6.55
N GLY A 114 30.53 14.60 -6.15
CA GLY A 114 30.87 15.00 -4.78
C GLY A 114 30.03 16.17 -4.24
N ALA A 115 29.74 17.18 -5.06
CA ALA A 115 28.87 18.30 -4.69
C ALA A 115 27.43 17.89 -4.42
N GLN A 116 26.89 16.96 -5.21
CA GLN A 116 25.49 16.56 -5.15
C GLN A 116 25.18 15.78 -3.86
N ILE A 117 26.00 14.78 -3.51
CA ILE A 117 25.79 14.03 -2.26
C ILE A 117 25.96 14.93 -1.03
N ILE A 118 26.92 15.87 -1.07
CA ILE A 118 27.14 16.80 0.05
C ILE A 118 25.97 17.78 0.20
N MET A 119 25.38 18.26 -0.90
CA MET A 119 24.15 19.06 -0.86
C MET A 119 22.95 18.26 -0.32
N MET A 120 22.83 16.98 -0.68
CA MET A 120 21.79 16.09 -0.16
C MET A 120 21.92 15.90 1.36
N LEU A 121 23.13 15.65 1.87
CA LEU A 121 23.40 15.53 3.31
C LEU A 121 23.22 16.87 4.06
N TYR A 122 23.55 18.00 3.43
CA TYR A 122 23.32 19.35 3.96
C TYR A 122 21.83 19.63 4.17
N ARG A 123 20.99 19.27 3.19
CA ARG A 123 19.52 19.33 3.27
C ARG A 123 18.96 18.35 4.30
N ALA A 124 19.48 17.13 4.36
CA ALA A 124 19.10 16.12 5.36
C ALA A 124 19.36 16.57 6.81
N ASP A 125 20.38 17.39 7.04
CA ASP A 125 20.62 18.04 8.34
C ASP A 125 19.67 19.21 8.65
N GLY A 126 18.74 19.52 7.74
CA GLY A 126 17.74 20.59 7.88
C GLY A 126 18.22 21.98 7.46
N ASN A 127 19.38 22.09 6.79
CA ASN A 127 19.89 23.39 6.37
C ASN A 127 19.19 23.89 5.09
N THR A 128 18.87 25.18 5.07
CA THR A 128 18.26 25.85 3.91
C THR A 128 19.32 26.29 2.91
N VAL A 129 19.18 25.90 1.64
CA VAL A 129 20.08 26.38 0.55
C VAL A 129 19.82 27.87 0.30
N SER A 130 20.83 28.71 0.47
CA SER A 130 20.73 30.15 0.22
C SER A 130 20.75 30.50 -1.28
N GLU A 131 20.12 31.61 -1.69
CA GLU A 131 20.28 32.13 -3.06
C GLU A 131 21.73 32.58 -3.29
N GLN A 132 22.48 31.80 -4.06
CA GLN A 132 23.90 32.03 -4.30
C GLN A 132 24.12 33.23 -5.24
N THR A 133 24.61 34.34 -4.70
CA THR A 133 24.91 35.57 -5.45
C THR A 133 26.32 35.59 -6.07
N SER A 134 27.23 34.70 -5.63
CA SER A 134 28.57 34.51 -6.20
C SER A 134 29.25 33.26 -5.60
N GLY A 135 29.86 32.42 -6.44
CA GLY A 135 30.51 31.17 -6.01
C GLY A 135 29.97 29.98 -6.81
N ASN A 136 30.32 28.75 -6.40
CA ASN A 136 29.63 27.56 -6.87
C ASN A 136 28.38 27.32 -6.01
N TRP A 137 27.35 26.71 -6.61
CA TRP A 137 26.07 26.43 -5.94
C TRP A 137 26.20 25.50 -4.71
N TYR A 138 27.32 24.80 -4.57
CA TYR A 138 27.62 23.86 -3.48
C TYR A 138 28.59 24.38 -2.42
N ASP A 139 29.18 25.58 -2.57
CA ASP A 139 30.29 26.02 -1.71
C ASP A 139 29.90 26.05 -0.21
N GLU A 140 28.69 26.52 0.10
CA GLU A 140 28.12 26.55 1.48
C GLU A 140 27.97 25.13 2.07
N ALA A 141 27.45 24.18 1.30
CA ALA A 141 27.29 22.79 1.72
C ALA A 141 28.64 22.08 1.91
N VAL A 142 29.61 22.36 1.03
CA VAL A 142 30.97 21.82 1.10
C VAL A 142 31.72 22.36 2.32
N ASP A 143 31.58 23.64 2.66
CA ASP A 143 32.23 24.20 3.85
C ASP A 143 31.57 23.73 5.15
N TRP A 144 30.23 23.58 5.21
CA TRP A 144 29.54 22.88 6.30
C TRP A 144 30.06 21.44 6.44
N ALA A 145 30.18 20.68 5.35
CA ALA A 145 30.61 19.30 5.41
C ALA A 145 32.07 19.13 5.87
N LYS A 146 32.94 20.09 5.58
CA LYS A 146 34.29 20.16 6.19
C LYS A 146 34.21 20.50 7.68
N GLU A 147 33.39 21.47 8.08
CA GLU A 147 33.20 21.85 9.49
C GLU A 147 32.71 20.66 10.34
N LYS A 148 31.76 19.87 9.81
CA LYS A 148 31.23 18.68 10.47
C LYS A 148 32.09 17.42 10.31
N SER A 149 33.26 17.53 9.67
CA SER A 149 34.18 16.42 9.36
C SER A 149 33.55 15.29 8.52
N ILE A 150 32.52 15.60 7.73
CA ILE A 150 31.94 14.71 6.71
C ILE A 150 32.93 14.58 5.56
N ILE A 151 33.40 15.72 5.05
CA ILE A 151 34.60 15.82 4.24
C ILE A 151 35.79 15.96 5.19
N SER A 152 36.75 15.04 5.13
CA SER A 152 37.98 15.13 5.92
C SER A 152 39.20 14.65 5.13
N ASP A 153 40.38 15.16 5.47
CA ASP A 153 41.66 14.72 4.90
C ASP A 153 41.99 13.25 5.22
N ASN A 154 41.30 12.65 6.19
CA ASN A 154 41.44 11.24 6.57
C ASN A 154 40.49 10.30 5.80
N ASN A 155 39.65 10.82 4.91
CA ASN A 155 38.70 10.00 4.14
C ASN A 155 39.42 9.01 3.20
N GLY A 156 40.70 9.21 2.89
CA GLY A 156 41.53 8.29 2.09
C GLY A 156 41.68 8.66 0.61
N TRP A 157 40.93 9.66 0.15
CA TRP A 157 41.09 10.30 -1.16
C TRP A 157 40.95 11.82 -1.04
N THR A 158 41.40 12.54 -2.07
CA THR A 158 41.17 14.00 -2.18
C THR A 158 39.76 14.25 -2.68
N PHE A 159 38.93 14.95 -1.92
CA PHE A 159 37.60 15.37 -2.37
C PHE A 159 37.70 16.34 -3.56
N ASP A 160 37.02 16.00 -4.65
CA ASP A 160 36.66 16.90 -5.74
C ASP A 160 35.14 17.00 -5.80
N ALA A 161 34.61 18.23 -5.75
CA ALA A 161 33.19 18.49 -5.78
C ALA A 161 32.54 18.18 -7.15
N ASN A 162 33.32 18.15 -8.24
CA ASN A 162 32.80 17.97 -9.60
C ASN A 162 33.09 16.58 -10.17
N ALA A 163 33.84 15.73 -9.46
CA ALA A 163 34.06 14.35 -9.85
C ALA A 163 32.86 13.47 -9.45
N ASP A 164 32.53 12.51 -10.32
CA ASP A 164 31.67 11.37 -9.98
C ASP A 164 32.31 10.57 -8.84
N LEU A 165 31.48 10.14 -7.88
CA LEU A 165 31.95 9.30 -6.78
C LEU A 165 31.86 7.81 -7.13
N THR A 166 32.75 7.02 -6.53
CA THR A 166 32.54 5.57 -6.39
C THR A 166 31.60 5.29 -5.22
N ARG A 167 30.95 4.12 -5.24
CA ARG A 167 30.02 3.66 -4.20
C ARG A 167 30.69 3.69 -2.82
N GLU A 168 31.93 3.23 -2.68
CA GLU A 168 32.67 3.26 -1.41
C GLU A 168 32.95 4.68 -0.88
N GLN A 169 33.18 5.66 -1.77
CA GLN A 169 33.42 7.05 -1.37
C GLN A 169 32.14 7.70 -0.84
N MET A 170 31.00 7.40 -1.46
CA MET A 170 29.70 7.80 -0.96
C MET A 170 29.38 7.12 0.39
N MET A 171 29.71 5.83 0.56
CA MET A 171 29.57 5.14 1.86
C MET A 171 30.36 5.85 2.97
N VAL A 172 31.59 6.31 2.70
CA VAL A 172 32.40 7.04 3.69
C VAL A 172 31.77 8.39 4.07
N PHE A 173 31.22 9.16 3.11
CA PHE A 173 30.50 10.38 3.44
C PHE A 173 29.26 10.12 4.30
N LEU A 174 28.49 9.08 3.98
CA LEU A 174 27.30 8.71 4.74
C LEU A 174 27.66 8.26 6.16
N TYR A 175 28.68 7.41 6.30
CA TYR A 175 29.20 6.97 7.60
C TYR A 175 29.65 8.15 8.47
N ASN A 176 30.39 9.10 7.89
CA ASN A 176 30.81 10.31 8.62
C ASN A 176 29.62 11.20 9.02
N TYR A 177 28.62 11.36 8.15
CA TYR A 177 27.38 12.07 8.47
C TYR A 177 26.63 11.41 9.63
N LEU A 178 26.42 10.09 9.57
CA LEU A 178 25.72 9.35 10.62
C LEU A 178 26.45 9.40 11.97
N GLN A 179 27.79 9.34 11.99
CA GLN A 179 28.58 9.60 13.19
C GLN A 179 28.39 11.03 13.73
N TYR A 180 28.41 12.05 12.85
CA TYR A 180 28.13 13.44 13.23
C TYR A 180 26.75 13.61 13.86
N LYS A 181 25.73 12.89 13.34
CA LYS A 181 24.38 12.86 13.91
C LYS A 181 24.27 12.02 15.20
N GLY A 182 25.35 11.38 15.66
CA GLY A 182 25.40 10.66 16.93
C GLY A 182 24.92 9.20 16.86
N ASN A 183 24.83 8.61 15.67
CA ASN A 183 24.46 7.20 15.52
C ASN A 183 25.57 6.28 16.05
N ASP A 184 25.17 5.23 16.78
CA ASP A 184 26.07 4.14 17.12
C ASP A 184 26.32 3.27 15.88
N LEU A 185 27.50 3.38 15.30
CA LEU A 185 27.96 2.59 14.14
C LEU A 185 29.03 1.55 14.54
N SER A 186 29.01 1.09 15.81
CA SER A 186 29.98 0.10 16.32
C SER A 186 29.68 -1.36 15.92
N ALA A 187 28.47 -1.63 15.43
CA ALA A 187 28.13 -2.91 14.82
C ALA A 187 28.78 -3.01 13.43
N LEU A 188 29.73 -3.91 13.29
CA LEU A 188 30.47 -4.18 12.04
C LEU A 188 30.10 -5.56 11.52
N ASP A 189 29.70 -5.67 10.27
CA ASP A 189 29.37 -6.96 9.66
C ASP A 189 30.58 -7.74 9.14
N ASP A 190 30.40 -9.05 8.95
CA ASP A 190 31.32 -9.88 8.19
C ASP A 190 30.97 -9.84 6.70
N LEU A 191 31.75 -9.08 5.94
CA LEU A 191 31.58 -8.97 4.48
C LEU A 191 32.00 -10.24 3.71
N SER A 192 32.29 -11.37 4.38
CA SER A 192 32.80 -12.60 3.75
C SER A 192 31.86 -13.22 2.71
N SER A 193 30.56 -12.93 2.80
CA SER A 193 29.53 -13.26 1.80
C SER A 193 29.77 -12.59 0.45
N TYR A 194 30.32 -11.37 0.44
CA TYR A 194 30.55 -10.61 -0.78
C TYR A 194 31.82 -11.06 -1.50
N THR A 195 31.67 -11.40 -2.77
CA THR A 195 32.72 -11.97 -3.62
C THR A 195 33.78 -10.94 -4.02
N ASP A 196 33.40 -9.67 -4.08
CA ASP A 196 34.21 -8.50 -4.45
C ASP A 196 34.74 -7.70 -3.24
N ARG A 197 34.52 -8.16 -2.00
CA ARG A 197 34.96 -7.45 -0.77
C ARG A 197 36.45 -7.07 -0.75
N SER A 198 37.29 -7.75 -1.54
CA SER A 198 38.71 -7.44 -1.72
C SER A 198 39.00 -6.19 -2.55
N GLU A 199 38.00 -5.65 -3.24
CA GLU A 199 38.07 -4.38 -3.98
C GLU A 199 37.81 -3.16 -3.08
N ILE A 200 37.26 -3.38 -1.88
CA ILE A 200 37.03 -2.31 -0.91
C ILE A 200 38.37 -1.72 -0.47
N SER A 201 38.53 -0.42 -0.67
CA SER A 201 39.72 0.29 -0.24
C SER A 201 39.84 0.28 1.29
N ALA A 202 41.06 0.16 1.80
CA ALA A 202 41.33 0.10 3.24
C ALA A 202 40.84 1.34 4.03
N TYR A 203 40.61 2.49 3.38
CA TYR A 203 40.00 3.66 3.99
C TYR A 203 38.48 3.52 4.18
N ALA A 204 37.82 2.76 3.30
CA ALA A 204 36.37 2.57 3.30
C ALA A 204 35.93 1.34 4.11
N GLU A 205 36.82 0.37 4.35
CA GLU A 205 36.49 -0.93 4.98
C GLU A 205 35.62 -0.81 6.24
N ASN A 206 35.94 0.12 7.16
CA ASN A 206 35.15 0.32 8.37
C ASN A 206 33.78 0.97 8.11
N ALA A 207 33.70 1.91 7.15
CA ALA A 207 32.43 2.53 6.76
C ALA A 207 31.50 1.53 6.09
N VAL A 208 32.02 0.71 5.17
CA VAL A 208 31.25 -0.35 4.50
C VAL A 208 30.75 -1.37 5.53
N LYS A 209 31.62 -1.89 6.40
CA LYS A 209 31.24 -2.84 7.46
C LYS A 209 30.17 -2.32 8.40
N ALA A 210 30.24 -1.03 8.77
CA ALA A 210 29.29 -0.41 9.68
C ALA A 210 27.93 -0.13 9.03
N LEU A 211 27.91 0.24 7.74
CA LEU A 211 26.67 0.52 7.01
C LEU A 211 25.94 -0.76 6.59
N VAL A 212 26.68 -1.81 6.22
CA VAL A 212 26.15 -3.16 5.99
C VAL A 212 25.61 -3.74 7.29
N GLY A 213 26.40 -3.69 8.39
CA GLY A 213 25.97 -4.19 9.72
C GLY A 213 24.82 -3.40 10.37
N LYS A 214 24.36 -2.33 9.71
CA LYS A 214 23.18 -1.54 10.08
C LYS A 214 22.00 -1.71 9.12
N GLY A 215 22.15 -2.47 8.03
CA GLY A 215 21.14 -2.57 6.97
C GLY A 215 20.91 -1.26 6.22
N ILE A 216 21.85 -0.32 6.24
CA ILE A 216 21.72 0.99 5.56
C ILE A 216 22.17 0.88 4.10
N ILE A 217 23.16 0.02 3.81
CA ILE A 217 23.63 -0.30 2.46
C ILE A 217 23.93 -1.80 2.37
N GLU A 218 23.49 -2.44 1.28
CA GLU A 218 23.79 -3.85 0.97
C GLU A 218 24.42 -3.94 -0.43
N GLY A 219 24.80 -5.15 -0.84
CA GLY A 219 25.11 -5.49 -2.22
C GLY A 219 23.92 -6.13 -2.95
N ASP A 220 24.19 -6.76 -4.10
CA ASP A 220 23.22 -7.59 -4.83
C ASP A 220 23.19 -9.06 -4.35
N GLY A 221 23.35 -9.27 -3.03
CA GLY A 221 23.53 -10.58 -2.41
C GLY A 221 24.85 -11.29 -2.77
N LYS A 222 25.65 -10.78 -3.71
CA LYS A 222 26.94 -11.36 -4.13
C LYS A 222 28.09 -10.35 -4.25
N THR A 223 27.80 -9.09 -4.56
CA THR A 223 28.77 -8.01 -4.77
C THR A 223 28.32 -6.69 -4.15
N LEU A 224 29.25 -5.96 -3.51
CA LEU A 224 29.01 -4.61 -2.96
C LEU A 224 29.28 -3.48 -3.95
N ARG A 225 30.05 -3.79 -5.00
CA ARG A 225 30.51 -2.94 -6.10
C ARG A 225 31.16 -1.64 -5.64
N PRO A 226 32.19 -1.71 -4.77
CA PRO A 226 32.76 -0.54 -4.09
C PRO A 226 33.33 0.50 -5.06
N LEU A 227 33.87 0.06 -6.20
CA LEU A 227 34.54 0.91 -7.18
C LEU A 227 33.62 1.44 -8.30
N SER A 228 32.40 0.94 -8.42
CA SER A 228 31.41 1.42 -9.40
C SER A 228 30.84 2.77 -8.99
N SER A 229 30.39 3.59 -9.95
CA SER A 229 29.61 4.80 -9.67
C SER A 229 28.16 4.46 -9.29
N LEU A 230 27.60 5.24 -8.37
CA LEU A 230 26.18 5.20 -7.99
C LEU A 230 25.37 6.18 -8.85
N ILE A 231 24.17 5.77 -9.26
CA ILE A 231 23.24 6.68 -9.97
C ILE A 231 22.36 7.47 -8.99
N ARG A 232 21.73 8.54 -9.49
CA ARG A 232 20.88 9.46 -8.70
C ARG A 232 19.64 8.78 -8.11
N ALA A 233 19.06 7.80 -8.80
CA ALA A 233 17.94 7.00 -8.31
C ALA A 233 18.32 6.16 -7.07
N GLU A 234 19.38 5.35 -7.16
CA GLU A 234 19.92 4.55 -6.05
C GLU A 234 20.33 5.43 -4.86
N THR A 235 20.90 6.59 -5.16
CA THR A 235 21.30 7.58 -4.16
C THR A 235 20.12 8.13 -3.37
N ALA A 236 18.96 8.31 -3.99
CA ALA A 236 17.76 8.74 -3.29
C ALA A 236 17.33 7.72 -2.22
N VAL A 237 17.45 6.42 -2.49
CA VAL A 237 17.09 5.35 -1.54
C VAL A 237 18.05 5.32 -0.35
N ILE A 238 19.36 5.28 -0.62
CA ILE A 238 20.38 5.28 0.43
C ILE A 238 20.22 6.49 1.37
N LEU A 239 19.86 7.65 0.82
CA LEU A 239 19.63 8.87 1.57
C LEU A 239 18.38 8.79 2.47
N ILE A 240 17.28 8.20 1.99
CA ILE A 240 16.08 7.98 2.82
C ILE A 240 16.37 7.05 3.98
N ASN A 241 16.94 5.87 3.71
CA ASN A 241 17.22 4.86 4.73
C ASN A 241 18.13 5.43 5.83
N ALA A 242 19.12 6.23 5.43
CA ALA A 242 19.98 6.94 6.37
C ALA A 242 19.25 8.02 7.18
N VAL A 243 18.40 8.85 6.57
CA VAL A 243 17.65 9.91 7.28
C VAL A 243 16.68 9.33 8.31
N ASP A 244 15.98 8.26 7.95
CA ASP A 244 14.99 7.65 8.84
C ASP A 244 15.67 6.89 9.99
N SER A 245 16.89 6.37 9.79
CA SER A 245 17.72 5.78 10.87
C SER A 245 18.19 6.77 11.94
N VAL A 246 18.30 8.06 11.60
CA VAL A 246 18.85 9.13 12.48
C VAL A 246 17.85 9.58 13.56
N ASN A 247 16.56 9.24 13.45
CA ASN A 247 15.50 9.86 14.24
C ASN A 247 14.64 8.90 15.11
N PRO A 248 15.23 7.96 15.89
CA PRO A 248 14.49 6.89 16.60
C PRO A 248 13.71 7.36 17.86
N SER A 249 13.43 8.65 18.02
CA SER A 249 12.91 9.24 19.27
C SER A 249 11.42 9.60 19.27
N ALA A 250 10.66 9.18 18.24
CA ALA A 250 9.20 9.26 18.24
C ALA A 250 8.58 7.89 18.58
N ASN A 251 7.96 7.78 19.76
CA ASN A 251 7.23 6.60 20.28
C ASN A 251 8.04 5.32 20.59
N GLN A 252 8.83 5.40 21.68
CA GLN A 252 9.04 4.24 22.57
C GLN A 252 7.98 4.26 23.69
N GLY A 253 7.02 3.32 23.63
CA GLY A 253 6.12 2.98 24.74
C GLY A 253 6.36 1.52 25.14
N GLY A 254 7.21 1.30 26.14
CA GLY A 254 7.86 0.00 26.31
C GLY A 254 7.02 -1.09 26.97
N MET A 255 7.04 -2.29 26.38
CA MET A 255 6.99 -3.55 27.11
C MET A 255 7.81 -4.63 26.37
N GLN A 256 8.79 -5.22 27.07
CA GLN A 256 9.64 -6.28 26.52
C GLN A 256 8.94 -7.64 26.64
N PRO A 257 8.72 -8.39 25.54
CA PRO A 257 8.26 -9.78 25.62
C PRO A 257 9.35 -10.71 26.19
N PRO A 258 9.00 -11.83 26.84
CA PRO A 258 9.98 -12.70 27.47
C PRO A 258 10.84 -13.46 26.45
N SER A 259 12.10 -13.71 26.81
CA SER A 259 13.00 -14.57 26.04
C SER A 259 12.48 -16.02 26.01
N GLY A 260 11.94 -16.44 24.87
CA GLY A 260 11.56 -17.82 24.57
C GLY A 260 12.07 -18.20 23.18
N ASN A 261 12.81 -19.31 23.07
CA ASN A 261 13.31 -19.80 21.79
C ASN A 261 12.14 -20.15 20.85
N MET A 262 12.00 -19.42 19.75
CA MET A 262 11.37 -19.91 18.52
C MET A 262 12.35 -19.69 17.37
N LEU A 263 12.60 -20.76 16.60
CA LEU A 263 13.39 -20.71 15.37
C LEU A 263 12.46 -20.30 14.22
N GLY A 264 12.95 -19.47 13.30
CA GLY A 264 12.22 -19.01 12.12
C GLY A 264 12.17 -17.50 12.04
N GLY A 265 13.26 -16.88 11.60
CA GLY A 265 13.26 -15.48 11.17
C GLY A 265 12.98 -15.44 9.68
N PHE A 266 11.83 -14.90 9.30
CA PHE A 266 11.40 -14.76 7.90
C PHE A 266 11.90 -13.41 7.37
N GLY A 267 12.47 -13.40 6.16
CA GLY A 267 12.87 -12.19 5.44
C GLY A 267 12.15 -12.11 4.09
N GLY A 268 12.04 -10.90 3.53
CA GLY A 268 11.53 -10.69 2.17
C GLY A 268 12.50 -11.20 1.10
N SER A 269 12.03 -11.26 -0.15
CA SER A 269 12.84 -11.75 -1.29
C SER A 269 13.22 -10.61 -2.24
N ASP A 270 14.52 -10.37 -2.45
CA ASP A 270 15.01 -9.37 -3.41
C ASP A 270 14.76 -9.73 -4.89
N THR A 271 14.25 -10.95 -5.14
CA THR A 271 13.90 -11.46 -6.47
C THR A 271 12.60 -12.25 -6.41
N VAL A 272 11.64 -11.93 -7.28
CA VAL A 272 10.45 -12.76 -7.52
C VAL A 272 10.88 -14.19 -7.85
N THR A 273 10.72 -15.14 -6.93
CA THR A 273 10.99 -16.56 -7.20
C THR A 273 9.81 -17.45 -6.84
N GLN A 274 9.43 -18.27 -7.80
CA GLN A 274 8.35 -19.25 -7.65
C GLN A 274 8.88 -20.61 -7.15
N GLY A 275 10.19 -20.67 -6.84
CA GLY A 275 10.89 -21.92 -6.56
C GLY A 275 11.05 -22.82 -7.79
N THR A 276 11.25 -24.11 -7.55
CA THR A 276 11.29 -25.19 -8.55
C THR A 276 9.91 -25.83 -8.74
N SER A 277 9.80 -26.90 -9.53
CA SER A 277 8.55 -27.67 -9.67
C SER A 277 8.79 -29.14 -10.00
N ALA A 278 8.09 -30.06 -9.32
CA ALA A 278 8.11 -31.50 -9.60
C ALA A 278 7.66 -31.83 -11.02
N THR A 279 6.74 -31.03 -11.57
CA THR A 279 6.26 -31.15 -12.94
C THR A 279 5.92 -29.77 -13.49
N THR A 280 6.46 -29.47 -14.66
CA THR A 280 6.14 -28.25 -15.43
C THR A 280 5.41 -28.65 -16.71
N ILE A 281 4.33 -27.96 -17.05
CA ILE A 281 3.67 -28.03 -18.34
C ILE A 281 3.93 -26.72 -19.09
N THR A 282 4.63 -26.81 -20.21
CA THR A 282 5.03 -25.68 -21.08
C THR A 282 4.47 -25.78 -22.50
N GLU A 283 3.60 -26.76 -22.76
CA GLU A 283 2.98 -27.01 -24.06
C GLU A 283 1.45 -27.10 -23.92
N ASP A 284 0.73 -26.54 -24.89
CA ASP A 284 -0.73 -26.58 -24.95
C ASP A 284 -1.24 -28.03 -24.96
N GLY A 285 -2.27 -28.33 -24.16
CA GLY A 285 -2.75 -29.70 -24.08
C GLY A 285 -3.95 -29.96 -23.17
N THR A 286 -4.32 -31.23 -23.08
CA THR A 286 -5.33 -31.74 -22.15
C THR A 286 -4.76 -32.93 -21.39
N TYR A 287 -4.82 -32.87 -20.07
CA TYR A 287 -4.29 -33.86 -19.15
C TYR A 287 -5.43 -34.32 -18.25
N SER A 288 -5.72 -35.63 -18.26
CA SER A 288 -6.91 -36.16 -17.61
C SER A 288 -6.58 -37.37 -16.74
N SER A 289 -7.16 -37.42 -15.53
CA SER A 289 -6.96 -38.52 -14.57
C SER A 289 -5.48 -38.75 -14.17
N THR A 290 -4.65 -37.70 -14.25
CA THR A 290 -3.24 -37.71 -13.84
C THR A 290 -3.10 -37.28 -12.38
N SER A 291 -2.13 -37.87 -11.66
CA SER A 291 -1.72 -37.40 -10.33
C SER A 291 -0.36 -36.71 -10.40
N TYR A 292 -0.25 -35.55 -9.76
CA TYR A 292 0.97 -34.75 -9.60
C TYR A 292 1.24 -34.58 -8.11
N SER A 293 2.49 -34.72 -7.67
CA SER A 293 2.81 -34.71 -6.24
C SER A 293 4.21 -34.18 -5.98
N SER A 294 4.37 -33.41 -4.90
CA SER A 294 5.68 -32.97 -4.41
C SER A 294 5.77 -33.07 -2.88
N THR A 295 7.00 -33.29 -2.43
CA THR A 295 7.46 -33.14 -1.03
C THR A 295 8.68 -32.21 -0.93
N GLY A 296 9.04 -31.53 -2.03
CA GLY A 296 10.25 -30.72 -2.12
C GLY A 296 10.12 -29.39 -1.37
N ASP A 297 11.24 -28.91 -0.85
CA ASP A 297 11.37 -27.53 -0.37
C ASP A 297 11.35 -26.58 -1.58
N ASP A 298 10.69 -25.43 -1.45
CA ASP A 298 10.55 -24.40 -2.49
C ASP A 298 10.13 -24.96 -3.86
N GLU A 299 9.13 -25.85 -3.90
CA GLU A 299 8.81 -26.64 -5.10
C GLU A 299 7.29 -26.71 -5.35
N ASN A 300 6.80 -26.40 -6.55
CA ASN A 300 5.40 -26.67 -6.89
C ASN A 300 5.17 -28.17 -7.17
N ALA A 301 4.03 -28.73 -6.76
CA ALA A 301 3.64 -30.08 -7.21
C ALA A 301 3.28 -30.10 -8.70
N LEU A 302 2.66 -29.03 -9.20
CA LEU A 302 2.41 -28.79 -10.62
C LEU A 302 2.57 -27.30 -10.94
N ARG A 303 3.37 -26.98 -11.97
CA ARG A 303 3.45 -25.64 -12.58
C ARG A 303 2.95 -25.69 -14.02
N VAL A 304 2.13 -24.73 -14.42
CA VAL A 304 1.79 -24.45 -15.83
C VAL A 304 2.38 -23.09 -16.19
N ASP A 305 3.22 -23.06 -17.22
CA ASP A 305 4.10 -21.94 -17.54
C ASP A 305 3.91 -21.55 -19.01
N GLY A 306 3.30 -20.39 -19.26
CA GLY A 306 3.06 -19.84 -20.60
C GLY A 306 2.15 -20.64 -21.55
N ALA A 307 1.47 -21.69 -21.06
CA ALA A 307 0.73 -22.64 -21.88
C ALA A 307 -0.81 -22.60 -21.69
N THR A 308 -1.56 -22.99 -22.72
CA THR A 308 -3.03 -23.19 -22.68
C THR A 308 -3.37 -24.64 -22.37
N VAL A 309 -3.80 -24.90 -21.13
CA VAL A 309 -3.89 -26.26 -20.59
C VAL A 309 -5.30 -26.56 -20.07
N THR A 310 -5.82 -27.75 -20.35
CA THR A 310 -6.99 -28.30 -19.65
C THR A 310 -6.56 -29.45 -18.73
N LEU A 311 -6.89 -29.35 -17.45
CA LEU A 311 -6.72 -30.37 -16.43
C LEU A 311 -8.11 -30.90 -16.03
N ASP A 312 -8.39 -32.18 -16.27
CA ASP A 312 -9.69 -32.79 -15.94
C ASP A 312 -9.52 -34.01 -15.04
N SER A 313 -10.22 -34.03 -13.90
CA SER A 313 -10.22 -35.15 -12.96
C SER A 313 -8.81 -35.49 -12.44
N VAL A 314 -7.95 -34.46 -12.34
CA VAL A 314 -6.57 -34.60 -11.86
C VAL A 314 -6.50 -34.58 -10.33
N THR A 315 -5.42 -35.13 -9.78
CA THR A 315 -5.07 -34.96 -8.37
C THR A 315 -3.73 -34.22 -8.28
N VAL A 316 -3.66 -33.19 -7.44
CA VAL A 316 -2.41 -32.44 -7.18
C VAL A 316 -2.18 -32.41 -5.67
N ASP A 317 -0.99 -32.82 -5.21
CA ASP A 317 -0.71 -33.01 -3.78
C ASP A 317 0.67 -32.46 -3.37
N LYS A 318 0.68 -31.33 -2.65
CA LYS A 318 1.88 -30.79 -1.99
C LYS A 318 1.91 -31.22 -0.52
N SER A 319 2.23 -32.49 -0.32
CA SER A 319 2.12 -33.13 1.00
C SER A 319 3.19 -32.70 2.02
N ALA A 320 4.33 -32.16 1.59
CA ALA A 320 5.41 -31.70 2.46
C ALA A 320 6.35 -30.72 1.75
N GLY A 321 7.32 -30.17 2.48
CA GLY A 321 8.35 -29.26 1.99
C GLY A 321 8.31 -27.92 2.74
N SER A 322 9.48 -27.35 2.93
CA SER A 322 9.72 -26.06 3.59
C SER A 322 9.56 -24.91 2.60
N SER A 323 9.18 -23.72 3.09
CA SER A 323 9.40 -22.46 2.39
C SER A 323 10.66 -21.83 2.97
N SER A 324 11.67 -21.56 2.14
CA SER A 324 12.83 -20.75 2.54
C SER A 324 12.47 -19.28 2.70
N ASN A 325 11.40 -18.84 2.02
CA ASN A 325 10.85 -17.51 2.09
C ASN A 325 9.31 -17.55 2.17
N THR A 326 8.72 -16.70 3.01
CA THR A 326 7.26 -16.60 3.20
C THR A 326 6.62 -15.69 2.15
N GLU A 327 7.29 -14.60 1.77
CA GLU A 327 6.82 -13.68 0.73
C GLU A 327 6.75 -14.35 -0.64
N ASP A 328 7.76 -15.14 -1.00
CA ASP A 328 7.75 -15.89 -2.26
C ASP A 328 6.54 -16.84 -2.36
N GLY A 329 6.15 -17.44 -1.23
CA GLY A 329 5.01 -18.33 -1.16
C GLY A 329 3.68 -17.58 -1.21
N ASP A 330 3.57 -16.50 -0.44
CA ASP A 330 2.35 -15.69 -0.31
C ASP A 330 2.10 -14.82 -1.54
N PHE A 331 3.13 -14.38 -2.26
CA PHE A 331 2.98 -13.41 -3.35
C PHE A 331 3.31 -13.97 -4.73
N TYR A 332 4.23 -14.95 -4.83
CA TYR A 332 4.74 -15.46 -6.12
C TYR A 332 4.42 -16.94 -6.38
N GLY A 333 3.82 -17.62 -5.40
CA GLY A 333 3.37 -19.01 -5.51
C GLY A 333 4.46 -20.06 -5.34
N GLN A 334 5.58 -19.73 -4.67
CA GLN A 334 6.50 -20.75 -4.14
C GLN A 334 5.72 -21.76 -3.28
N ASN A 335 6.09 -23.04 -3.34
CA ASN A 335 5.39 -24.15 -2.68
C ASN A 335 3.91 -24.37 -3.05
N ALA A 336 3.26 -23.55 -3.88
CA ALA A 336 1.87 -23.79 -4.27
C ALA A 336 1.69 -25.18 -4.90
N ALA A 337 0.60 -25.89 -4.55
CA ALA A 337 0.33 -27.21 -5.09
C ALA A 337 0.13 -27.14 -6.61
N LEU A 338 -0.70 -26.21 -7.08
CA LEU A 338 -0.84 -25.88 -8.50
C LEU A 338 -0.57 -24.39 -8.72
N LEU A 339 0.48 -24.07 -9.48
CA LEU A 339 0.80 -22.71 -9.92
C LEU A 339 0.56 -22.55 -11.43
N ALA A 340 -0.19 -21.53 -11.82
CA ALA A 340 -0.22 -21.00 -13.18
C ALA A 340 0.57 -19.68 -13.23
N THR A 341 1.41 -19.51 -14.26
CA THR A 341 2.33 -18.36 -14.36
C THR A 341 2.62 -17.95 -15.82
N ASN A 342 3.27 -16.80 -16.00
CA ASN A 342 3.82 -16.29 -17.27
C ASN A 342 2.82 -16.26 -18.45
N GLY A 343 1.55 -15.92 -18.21
CA GLY A 343 0.53 -15.86 -19.25
C GLY A 343 -0.16 -17.20 -19.55
N ALA A 344 0.02 -18.21 -18.71
CA ALA A 344 -0.69 -19.49 -18.83
C ALA A 344 -2.22 -19.31 -18.78
N ASN A 345 -2.95 -20.09 -19.58
CA ASN A 345 -4.41 -20.13 -19.57
C ASN A 345 -4.87 -21.55 -19.20
N VAL A 346 -5.21 -21.75 -17.93
CA VAL A 346 -5.45 -23.07 -17.35
C VAL A 346 -6.93 -23.26 -17.09
N THR A 347 -7.54 -24.29 -17.68
CA THR A 347 -8.89 -24.76 -17.33
C THR A 347 -8.78 -25.98 -16.44
N ILE A 348 -9.43 -25.97 -15.28
CA ILE A 348 -9.36 -27.04 -14.27
C ILE A 348 -10.78 -27.53 -13.97
N LYS A 349 -11.00 -28.85 -14.02
CA LYS A 349 -12.31 -29.48 -13.82
C LYS A 349 -12.19 -30.75 -12.99
N ASN A 350 -13.18 -31.01 -12.12
CA ASN A 350 -13.29 -32.25 -11.34
C ASN A 350 -12.04 -32.58 -10.50
N ALA A 351 -11.20 -31.59 -10.18
CA ALA A 351 -9.88 -31.81 -9.61
C ALA A 351 -9.94 -31.97 -8.09
N THR A 352 -8.94 -32.65 -7.53
CA THR A 352 -8.65 -32.66 -6.10
C THR A 352 -7.26 -32.07 -5.88
N VAL A 353 -7.18 -30.94 -5.19
CA VAL A 353 -5.92 -30.23 -4.91
C VAL A 353 -5.70 -30.16 -3.41
N ASN A 354 -4.61 -30.77 -2.94
CA ASN A 354 -4.26 -30.84 -1.53
C ASN A 354 -2.91 -30.17 -1.27
N SER A 355 -2.77 -29.53 -0.12
CA SER A 355 -1.48 -29.05 0.38
C SER A 355 -1.39 -29.10 1.90
N SER A 356 -0.26 -29.60 2.39
CA SER A 356 0.12 -29.59 3.81
C SER A 356 1.54 -29.05 4.04
N ALA A 357 2.15 -28.43 3.03
CA ALA A 357 3.36 -27.61 3.18
C ALA A 357 2.99 -26.20 3.64
N GLN A 358 3.82 -25.57 4.49
CA GLN A 358 3.69 -24.16 4.85
C GLN A 358 3.90 -23.28 3.62
N ASN A 359 3.16 -22.18 3.52
CA ASN A 359 3.03 -21.35 2.31
C ASN A 359 2.54 -22.13 1.06
N GLY A 360 2.08 -23.37 1.24
CA GLY A 360 1.66 -24.25 0.17
C GLY A 360 0.23 -23.94 -0.27
N ASN A 361 0.04 -22.81 -0.96
CA ASN A 361 -1.25 -22.40 -1.51
C ASN A 361 -1.86 -23.48 -2.42
N GLY A 362 -3.19 -23.62 -2.42
CA GLY A 362 -3.89 -24.67 -3.17
C GLY A 362 -3.77 -24.48 -4.69
N ILE A 363 -4.47 -23.48 -5.23
CA ILE A 363 -4.36 -23.08 -6.63
C ILE A 363 -3.95 -21.61 -6.69
N PHE A 364 -2.85 -21.32 -7.37
CA PHE A 364 -2.23 -20.00 -7.45
C PHE A 364 -2.19 -19.50 -8.89
N SER A 365 -2.67 -18.28 -9.14
CA SER A 365 -2.61 -17.60 -10.44
C SER A 365 -1.71 -16.37 -10.34
N TYR A 366 -0.49 -16.44 -10.91
CA TYR A 366 0.50 -15.37 -10.85
C TYR A 366 0.70 -14.65 -12.19
N GLY A 367 0.73 -13.32 -12.15
CA GLY A 367 1.27 -12.49 -13.22
C GLY A 367 0.24 -12.06 -14.29
N THR A 368 0.42 -10.85 -14.81
CA THR A 368 -0.40 -10.25 -15.87
C THR A 368 -0.59 -11.18 -17.07
N GLY A 369 -1.84 -11.41 -17.46
CA GLY A 369 -2.23 -12.26 -18.58
C GLY A 369 -2.40 -13.74 -18.22
N THR A 370 -1.93 -14.19 -17.05
CA THR A 370 -2.23 -15.54 -16.53
C THR A 370 -3.71 -15.62 -16.14
N THR A 371 -4.39 -16.68 -16.58
CA THR A 371 -5.79 -16.95 -16.24
C THR A 371 -5.98 -18.38 -15.77
N VAL A 372 -6.61 -18.57 -14.61
CA VAL A 372 -7.10 -19.86 -14.11
C VAL A 372 -8.62 -19.90 -14.15
N ASN A 373 -9.19 -20.90 -14.82
CA ASN A 373 -10.62 -21.17 -14.92
C ASN A 373 -10.91 -22.52 -14.24
N VAL A 374 -11.24 -22.52 -12.95
CA VAL A 374 -11.41 -23.73 -12.14
C VAL A 374 -12.88 -24.00 -11.81
N SER A 375 -13.32 -25.25 -11.94
CA SER A 375 -14.72 -25.63 -11.71
C SER A 375 -14.88 -27.03 -11.10
N ASP A 376 -15.96 -27.23 -10.34
CA ASP A 376 -16.40 -28.53 -9.80
C ASP A 376 -15.28 -29.30 -9.07
N SER A 377 -14.40 -28.57 -8.36
CA SER A 377 -13.15 -29.08 -7.80
C SER A 377 -13.08 -28.90 -6.28
N THR A 378 -12.37 -29.79 -5.61
CA THR A 378 -12.10 -29.73 -4.16
C THR A 378 -10.68 -29.25 -3.91
N ILE A 379 -10.51 -28.27 -3.02
CA ILE A 379 -9.22 -27.74 -2.60
C ILE A 379 -9.13 -27.85 -1.08
N THR A 380 -8.04 -28.41 -0.55
CA THR A 380 -7.80 -28.51 0.89
C THR A 380 -6.38 -28.10 1.23
N THR A 381 -6.22 -27.12 2.13
CA THR A 381 -4.92 -26.71 2.67
C THR A 381 -4.91 -26.78 4.20
N THR A 382 -3.80 -27.21 4.80
CA THR A 382 -3.75 -27.47 6.25
C THR A 382 -2.67 -26.74 7.03
N ALA A 383 -1.69 -26.14 6.37
CA ALA A 383 -0.59 -25.44 7.03
C ALA A 383 -0.78 -23.91 7.01
N ASP A 384 0.01 -23.21 7.82
CA ASP A 384 -0.02 -21.74 7.87
C ASP A 384 0.38 -21.13 6.51
N ASN A 385 -0.08 -19.91 6.27
CA ASN A 385 0.12 -19.13 5.05
C ASN A 385 -0.36 -19.81 3.75
N SER A 386 -1.21 -20.85 3.86
CA SER A 386 -1.59 -21.71 2.74
C SER A 386 -3.04 -21.47 2.34
N GLY A 387 -3.31 -20.42 1.60
CA GLY A 387 -4.63 -20.06 1.07
C GLY A 387 -5.21 -21.07 0.09
N GLY A 388 -6.53 -20.98 -0.14
CA GLY A 388 -7.29 -21.92 -0.97
C GLY A 388 -7.10 -21.67 -2.47
N ILE A 389 -7.79 -20.65 -3.00
CA ILE A 389 -7.45 -20.04 -4.30
C ILE A 389 -6.76 -18.70 -4.05
N GLN A 390 -5.67 -18.44 -4.77
CA GLN A 390 -4.91 -17.21 -4.64
C GLN A 390 -4.57 -16.58 -6.00
N THR A 391 -4.69 -15.25 -6.10
CA THR A 391 -4.42 -14.47 -7.31
C THR A 391 -3.60 -13.23 -6.99
N THR A 392 -2.46 -13.03 -7.66
CA THR A 392 -1.55 -11.91 -7.41
C THR A 392 -0.87 -11.45 -8.71
N GLY A 393 -0.15 -10.32 -8.66
CA GLY A 393 0.67 -9.82 -9.76
C GLY A 393 -0.09 -9.52 -11.06
N GLY A 394 -1.39 -9.20 -11.00
CA GLY A 394 -2.23 -8.95 -12.17
C GLY A 394 -2.85 -10.21 -12.81
N GLY A 395 -2.76 -11.36 -12.15
CA GLY A 395 -3.41 -12.60 -12.61
C GLY A 395 -4.95 -12.55 -12.56
N THR A 396 -5.61 -13.55 -13.15
CA THR A 396 -7.08 -13.70 -13.11
C THR A 396 -7.49 -15.11 -12.68
N THR A 397 -8.38 -15.22 -11.69
CA THR A 397 -9.02 -16.49 -11.30
C THR A 397 -10.53 -16.44 -11.47
N ASN A 398 -11.06 -17.31 -12.33
CA ASN A 398 -12.49 -17.59 -12.46
C ASN A 398 -12.78 -18.94 -11.81
N ALA A 399 -13.55 -18.95 -10.72
CA ALA A 399 -13.93 -20.14 -9.98
C ALA A 399 -15.43 -20.42 -10.09
N THR A 400 -15.83 -21.69 -10.18
CA THR A 400 -17.25 -22.07 -10.17
C THR A 400 -17.49 -23.36 -9.40
N ASN A 401 -18.41 -23.32 -8.43
CA ASN A 401 -18.85 -24.51 -7.67
C ASN A 401 -17.67 -25.29 -7.04
N LEU A 402 -16.79 -24.59 -6.32
CA LEU A 402 -15.69 -25.25 -5.60
C LEU A 402 -16.09 -25.67 -4.19
N THR A 403 -15.35 -26.62 -3.63
CA THR A 403 -15.32 -26.89 -2.18
C THR A 403 -13.92 -26.61 -1.68
N VAL A 404 -13.73 -25.49 -0.98
CA VAL A 404 -12.43 -25.03 -0.49
C VAL A 404 -12.42 -25.05 1.03
N ASN A 405 -11.43 -25.73 1.62
CA ASN A 405 -11.22 -25.79 3.06
C ASN A 405 -9.77 -25.45 3.40
N THR A 406 -9.54 -24.39 4.18
CA THR A 406 -8.21 -24.01 4.68
C THR A 406 -8.17 -24.15 6.21
N SER A 407 -7.02 -24.56 6.78
CA SER A 407 -6.92 -24.86 8.22
C SER A 407 -5.80 -24.16 8.99
N GLY A 408 -4.73 -23.72 8.32
CA GLY A 408 -3.67 -22.94 8.97
C GLY A 408 -4.05 -21.48 9.17
N ASN A 409 -3.20 -20.75 9.88
CA ASN A 409 -3.31 -19.30 10.07
C ASN A 409 -2.87 -18.55 8.81
N SER A 410 -3.30 -17.29 8.64
CA SER A 410 -3.05 -16.49 7.43
C SER A 410 -3.41 -17.22 6.12
N ALA A 411 -4.47 -18.04 6.14
CA ALA A 411 -4.85 -18.92 5.05
C ALA A 411 -6.30 -18.67 4.62
N ALA A 412 -6.56 -17.55 3.95
CA ALA A 412 -7.90 -17.25 3.44
C ALA A 412 -8.36 -18.26 2.38
N ALA A 413 -9.66 -18.59 2.35
CA ALA A 413 -10.21 -19.53 1.37
C ALA A 413 -10.24 -18.94 -0.05
N ILE A 414 -10.53 -17.65 -0.15
CA ILE A 414 -10.33 -16.81 -1.33
C ILE A 414 -9.31 -15.74 -0.94
N ARG A 415 -8.17 -15.66 -1.64
CA ARG A 415 -7.12 -14.66 -1.37
C ARG A 415 -6.75 -13.91 -2.66
N SER A 416 -6.56 -12.61 -2.55
CA SER A 416 -5.64 -11.89 -3.43
C SER A 416 -4.56 -11.19 -2.61
N ASP A 417 -3.46 -10.86 -3.28
CA ASP A 417 -2.29 -10.27 -2.65
C ASP A 417 -1.48 -9.41 -3.66
N ARG A 418 -0.32 -8.88 -3.23
CA ARG A 418 0.60 -7.97 -3.96
C ARG A 418 0.44 -7.90 -5.48
N GLY A 419 0.27 -6.70 -6.02
CA GLY A 419 0.20 -6.42 -7.45
C GLY A 419 -1.19 -6.64 -8.08
N GLY A 420 -2.22 -6.89 -7.26
CA GLY A 420 -3.62 -6.95 -7.69
C GLY A 420 -3.94 -8.10 -8.64
N GLY A 421 -5.05 -7.95 -9.36
CA GLY A 421 -5.61 -8.98 -10.24
C GLY A 421 -7.13 -8.95 -10.24
N THR A 422 -7.76 -10.05 -10.66
CA THR A 422 -9.23 -10.19 -10.63
C THR A 422 -9.64 -11.58 -10.20
N VAL A 423 -10.56 -11.67 -9.25
CA VAL A 423 -11.14 -12.93 -8.77
C VAL A 423 -12.64 -12.93 -8.97
N VAL A 424 -13.16 -13.88 -9.76
CA VAL A 424 -14.61 -14.05 -9.99
C VAL A 424 -15.01 -15.44 -9.53
N VAL A 425 -16.03 -15.51 -8.67
CA VAL A 425 -16.52 -16.75 -8.06
C VAL A 425 -18.03 -16.88 -8.26
N ASP A 426 -18.50 -18.03 -8.74
CA ASP A 426 -19.93 -18.38 -8.78
C ASP A 426 -20.20 -19.75 -8.16
N LYS A 427 -20.99 -19.78 -7.09
CA LYS A 427 -21.33 -20.98 -6.29
C LYS A 427 -20.14 -21.63 -5.58
N GLY A 428 -20.47 -22.57 -4.69
CA GLY A 428 -19.51 -23.35 -3.92
C GLY A 428 -19.47 -22.95 -2.46
N THR A 429 -18.57 -23.58 -1.73
CA THR A 429 -18.39 -23.39 -0.28
C THR A 429 -16.92 -23.11 0.01
N TYR A 430 -16.65 -21.97 0.63
CA TYR A 430 -15.32 -21.45 0.91
C TYR A 430 -15.17 -21.27 2.41
N THR A 431 -14.42 -22.18 3.05
CA THR A 431 -14.31 -22.24 4.51
C THR A 431 -12.87 -22.11 4.97
N SER A 432 -12.61 -21.16 5.87
CA SER A 432 -11.35 -21.00 6.58
C SER A 432 -11.50 -21.29 8.07
N ASN A 433 -10.48 -21.94 8.64
CA ASN A 433 -10.51 -22.41 10.04
C ASN A 433 -9.35 -21.88 10.91
N GLY A 434 -8.35 -21.22 10.33
CA GLY A 434 -7.27 -20.58 11.10
C GLY A 434 -7.66 -19.22 11.67
N TYR A 435 -6.72 -18.62 12.40
CA TYR A 435 -6.73 -17.21 12.80
C TYR A 435 -6.10 -16.33 11.69
N ASN A 436 -6.43 -15.04 11.65
CA ASN A 436 -6.02 -14.10 10.60
C ASN A 436 -6.36 -14.61 9.17
N SER A 437 -7.40 -15.44 9.06
CA SER A 437 -7.72 -16.24 7.88
C SER A 437 -9.16 -15.97 7.48
N PRO A 438 -9.48 -14.81 6.89
CA PRO A 438 -10.84 -14.51 6.51
C PRO A 438 -11.35 -15.43 5.41
N ALA A 439 -12.66 -15.48 5.19
CA ALA A 439 -13.21 -16.29 4.11
C ALA A 439 -12.80 -15.69 2.74
N ALA A 440 -12.74 -14.35 2.65
CA ALA A 440 -12.09 -13.63 1.56
C ALA A 440 -11.15 -12.53 2.08
N TYR A 441 -9.92 -12.49 1.57
CA TYR A 441 -8.95 -11.39 1.74
C TYR A 441 -8.72 -10.70 0.39
N SER A 442 -8.84 -9.38 0.35
CA SER A 442 -8.79 -8.59 -0.89
C SER A 442 -7.70 -7.52 -0.90
N THR A 443 -6.75 -7.71 -1.82
CA THR A 443 -5.88 -6.64 -2.37
C THR A 443 -6.09 -6.51 -3.89
N SER A 444 -7.27 -6.89 -4.39
CA SER A 444 -7.63 -6.87 -5.81
C SER A 444 -9.14 -6.73 -5.98
N ASP A 445 -9.65 -6.72 -7.21
CA ASP A 445 -11.11 -6.82 -7.39
C ASP A 445 -11.59 -8.26 -7.19
N ILE A 446 -12.48 -8.47 -6.22
CA ILE A 446 -13.11 -9.77 -5.93
C ILE A 446 -14.62 -9.66 -6.13
N THR A 447 -15.19 -10.47 -7.02
CA THR A 447 -16.65 -10.63 -7.16
C THR A 447 -17.05 -12.06 -6.85
N VAL A 448 -17.97 -12.25 -5.90
CA VAL A 448 -18.53 -13.57 -5.55
C VAL A 448 -20.04 -13.57 -5.72
N SER A 449 -20.59 -14.67 -6.24
CA SER A 449 -22.02 -14.85 -6.45
C SER A 449 -22.49 -16.23 -5.99
N ASN A 450 -23.69 -16.33 -5.41
CA ASN A 450 -24.39 -17.61 -5.13
C ASN A 450 -23.61 -18.61 -4.25
N ALA A 451 -22.65 -18.17 -3.45
CA ALA A 451 -21.72 -19.02 -2.69
C ALA A 451 -21.88 -18.86 -1.18
N THR A 452 -21.40 -19.85 -0.43
CA THR A 452 -21.30 -19.79 1.04
C THR A 452 -19.86 -19.55 1.46
N LEU A 453 -19.62 -18.49 2.23
CA LEU A 453 -18.31 -18.09 2.76
C LEU A 453 -18.35 -18.20 4.29
N THR A 454 -17.35 -18.83 4.89
CA THR A 454 -17.33 -19.08 6.35
C THR A 454 -15.92 -18.99 6.90
N ALA A 455 -15.69 -18.05 7.82
CA ALA A 455 -14.49 -17.99 8.64
C ALA A 455 -14.84 -18.41 10.07
N ASN A 456 -14.35 -19.58 10.50
CA ASN A 456 -14.75 -20.17 11.78
C ASN A 456 -14.06 -19.54 13.00
N ASN A 457 -12.92 -18.86 12.82
CA ASN A 457 -12.09 -18.28 13.89
C ASN A 457 -11.55 -16.86 13.56
N SER A 458 -11.96 -16.30 12.42
CA SER A 458 -11.45 -15.03 11.86
C SER A 458 -12.61 -14.14 11.36
N GLU A 459 -12.26 -12.94 10.91
CA GLU A 459 -13.09 -12.02 10.14
C GLU A 459 -13.76 -12.75 8.95
N SER A 460 -14.96 -12.37 8.53
CA SER A 460 -15.56 -12.94 7.32
C SER A 460 -14.89 -12.41 6.04
N LEU A 461 -14.60 -11.11 6.00
CA LEU A 461 -14.11 -10.38 4.84
C LEU A 461 -13.08 -9.34 5.29
N VAL A 462 -11.99 -9.20 4.53
CA VAL A 462 -11.00 -8.13 4.72
C VAL A 462 -10.72 -7.46 3.37
N ILE A 463 -10.79 -6.13 3.33
CA ILE A 463 -10.45 -5.29 2.19
C ILE A 463 -9.30 -4.37 2.58
N GLU A 464 -8.24 -4.37 1.78
CA GLU A 464 -7.06 -3.53 1.99
C GLU A 464 -6.89 -2.52 0.84
N GLY A 465 -6.73 -1.24 1.18
CA GLY A 465 -6.46 -0.14 0.27
C GLY A 465 -7.53 0.08 -0.79
N LYS A 466 -7.13 0.42 -2.02
CA LYS A 466 -8.05 0.80 -3.14
C LYS A 466 -8.94 -0.32 -3.70
N ASN A 467 -9.03 -1.47 -3.02
CA ASN A 467 -9.53 -2.72 -3.60
C ASN A 467 -11.00 -2.96 -3.27
N SER A 468 -11.59 -3.98 -3.89
CA SER A 468 -13.04 -4.22 -3.81
C SER A 468 -13.42 -5.65 -3.41
N ILE A 469 -14.56 -5.78 -2.73
CA ILE A 469 -15.30 -7.04 -2.61
C ILE A 469 -16.76 -6.76 -3.00
N LYS A 470 -17.25 -7.52 -3.98
CA LYS A 470 -18.64 -7.48 -4.46
C LYS A 470 -19.33 -8.82 -4.28
N LEU A 471 -20.43 -8.85 -3.56
CA LEU A 471 -21.17 -10.05 -3.20
C LEU A 471 -22.60 -10.02 -3.75
N ASN A 472 -23.00 -11.08 -4.46
CA ASN A 472 -24.34 -11.20 -5.05
C ASN A 472 -25.01 -12.50 -4.59
N ASN A 473 -26.02 -12.40 -3.72
CA ASN A 473 -26.75 -13.56 -3.20
C ASN A 473 -25.82 -14.60 -2.53
N CYS A 474 -24.92 -14.14 -1.66
CA CYS A 474 -23.96 -14.98 -0.93
C CYS A 474 -24.34 -15.10 0.55
N ASP A 475 -24.12 -16.26 1.14
CA ASP A 475 -24.28 -16.47 2.58
C ASP A 475 -22.89 -16.42 3.24
N VAL A 476 -22.66 -15.39 4.05
CA VAL A 476 -21.35 -15.04 4.61
C VAL A 476 -21.41 -15.06 6.13
N SER A 477 -20.42 -15.69 6.77
CA SER A 477 -20.28 -15.64 8.22
C SER A 477 -18.83 -15.62 8.69
N GLY A 478 -18.58 -14.85 9.76
CA GLY A 478 -17.29 -14.75 10.44
C GLY A 478 -17.46 -14.89 11.95
N ASN A 479 -16.38 -15.30 12.61
CA ASN A 479 -16.34 -15.58 14.05
C ASN A 479 -14.92 -15.30 14.56
N MET A 480 -14.50 -14.04 14.41
CA MET A 480 -13.17 -13.59 14.81
C MET A 480 -12.94 -13.84 16.30
N SER A 481 -11.80 -14.42 16.64
CA SER A 481 -11.45 -14.67 18.04
C SER A 481 -11.08 -13.36 18.77
N SER A 482 -11.58 -13.22 19.99
CA SER A 482 -11.27 -12.11 20.89
C SER A 482 -10.00 -12.31 21.73
N THR A 483 -9.29 -13.43 21.56
CA THR A 483 -8.09 -13.78 22.34
C THR A 483 -6.93 -14.32 21.51
N GLU A 484 -7.13 -14.54 20.21
CA GLU A 484 -6.17 -15.13 19.28
C GLU A 484 -6.31 -14.41 17.94
N GLY A 485 -5.20 -13.99 17.33
CA GLY A 485 -5.19 -13.20 16.10
C GLY A 485 -4.43 -11.87 16.24
N SER A 486 -4.07 -11.26 15.10
CA SER A 486 -3.27 -10.04 15.05
C SER A 486 -4.09 -8.74 15.12
N SER A 487 -5.41 -8.80 15.02
CA SER A 487 -6.33 -7.66 15.01
C SER A 487 -7.11 -7.53 16.34
N SER A 488 -7.26 -8.63 17.10
CA SER A 488 -8.15 -8.75 18.26
C SER A 488 -7.92 -7.75 19.40
N ASP A 489 -6.68 -7.31 19.63
CA ASP A 489 -6.34 -6.32 20.66
C ASP A 489 -6.78 -4.88 20.29
N GLU A 490 -6.94 -4.59 18.99
CA GLU A 490 -7.39 -3.27 18.50
C GLU A 490 -8.92 -3.27 18.41
N ASN A 491 -9.48 -4.27 17.73
CA ASN A 491 -10.91 -4.44 17.55
C ASN A 491 -11.23 -5.88 17.14
N VAL A 492 -12.34 -6.44 17.64
CA VAL A 492 -12.90 -7.71 17.16
C VAL A 492 -14.05 -7.37 16.22
N HIS A 493 -14.03 -7.90 14.99
CA HIS A 493 -14.99 -7.55 13.95
C HIS A 493 -15.28 -8.69 12.97
N ASN A 494 -16.37 -8.54 12.21
CA ASN A 494 -16.77 -9.46 11.15
C ASN A 494 -16.34 -9.01 9.75
N VAL A 495 -16.31 -7.72 9.45
CA VAL A 495 -15.81 -7.17 8.17
C VAL A 495 -14.81 -6.06 8.47
N MET A 496 -13.62 -6.16 7.90
CA MET A 496 -12.57 -5.14 8.02
C MET A 496 -12.35 -4.42 6.69
N ILE A 497 -12.29 -3.09 6.73
CA ILE A 497 -11.92 -2.27 5.56
C ILE A 497 -10.86 -1.26 6.03
N TYR A 498 -9.63 -1.38 5.53
CA TYR A 498 -8.52 -0.56 6.00
C TYR A 498 -7.46 -0.28 4.94
N GLN A 499 -6.50 0.59 5.27
CA GLN A 499 -5.26 0.74 4.52
C GLN A 499 -4.10 0.34 5.43
N SER A 500 -3.19 -0.52 4.95
CA SER A 500 -1.92 -0.78 5.64
C SER A 500 -0.85 0.24 5.25
N MET A 501 0.33 0.15 5.86
CA MET A 501 1.55 0.85 5.41
C MET A 501 2.66 -0.14 5.00
N SER A 502 2.32 -1.40 4.69
CA SER A 502 3.30 -2.38 4.17
C SER A 502 3.57 -2.19 2.67
N GLY A 503 2.63 -1.56 1.97
CA GLY A 503 2.72 -1.32 0.52
C GLY A 503 2.14 -2.44 -0.33
N ASP A 504 1.57 -3.48 0.28
CA ASP A 504 0.98 -4.63 -0.42
C ASP A 504 -0.26 -4.21 -1.25
N ALA A 505 -1.00 -3.21 -0.75
CA ALA A 505 -2.12 -2.56 -1.43
C ALA A 505 -1.88 -1.06 -1.65
N GLU A 506 -2.17 -0.58 -2.87
CA GLU A 506 -2.14 0.85 -3.21
C GLU A 506 -3.20 1.66 -2.44
N VAL A 507 -2.83 2.88 -2.06
CA VAL A 507 -3.72 3.85 -1.39
C VAL A 507 -4.79 4.35 -2.37
N GLY A 508 -6.05 4.29 -1.94
CA GLY A 508 -7.20 4.81 -2.68
C GLY A 508 -8.52 4.53 -1.96
N THR A 509 -9.61 4.58 -2.72
CA THR A 509 -10.96 4.29 -2.22
C THR A 509 -11.22 2.77 -2.28
N SER A 510 -11.59 2.18 -1.14
CA SER A 510 -12.08 0.80 -1.06
C SER A 510 -13.57 0.72 -1.41
N GLU A 511 -14.01 -0.40 -1.99
CA GLU A 511 -15.43 -0.61 -2.32
C GLU A 511 -15.97 -1.93 -1.77
N PHE A 512 -17.04 -1.87 -0.96
CA PHE A 512 -17.79 -3.05 -0.52
C PHE A 512 -19.24 -2.99 -1.00
N ASP A 513 -19.58 -3.87 -1.94
CA ASP A 513 -20.94 -4.05 -2.45
C ASP A 513 -21.52 -5.38 -1.96
N MET A 514 -22.72 -5.38 -1.38
CA MET A 514 -23.47 -6.61 -1.13
C MET A 514 -24.94 -6.49 -1.50
N THR A 515 -25.41 -7.37 -2.39
CA THR A 515 -26.81 -7.44 -2.83
C THR A 515 -27.39 -8.83 -2.59
N GLY A 516 -28.40 -8.94 -1.72
CA GLY A 516 -29.02 -10.21 -1.35
C GLY A 516 -28.13 -11.12 -0.52
N GLY A 517 -28.65 -12.31 -0.17
CA GLY A 517 -27.96 -13.26 0.69
C GLY A 517 -27.96 -12.84 2.17
N SER A 518 -26.97 -13.29 2.92
CA SER A 518 -26.88 -13.05 4.37
C SER A 518 -25.45 -12.72 4.83
N LEU A 519 -25.33 -11.87 5.85
CA LEU A 519 -24.07 -11.51 6.50
C LEU A 519 -24.20 -11.68 8.02
N THR A 520 -23.51 -12.67 8.57
CA THR A 520 -23.58 -13.05 9.99
C THR A 520 -22.26 -12.83 10.71
N GLY A 521 -22.23 -11.84 11.60
CA GLY A 521 -21.17 -11.68 12.61
C GLY A 521 -21.51 -12.50 13.85
N ASN A 522 -20.63 -13.44 14.22
CA ASN A 522 -20.84 -14.25 15.42
C ASN A 522 -20.19 -13.66 16.68
N ASN A 523 -19.24 -12.73 16.53
CA ASN A 523 -18.47 -12.10 17.59
C ASN A 523 -17.95 -10.73 17.10
N GLY A 524 -18.01 -9.68 17.93
CA GLY A 524 -17.47 -8.35 17.60
C GLY A 524 -18.32 -7.48 16.66
N ASP A 525 -17.76 -6.33 16.28
CA ASP A 525 -18.42 -5.30 15.47
C ASP A 525 -18.70 -5.83 14.05
N MET A 526 -19.89 -5.55 13.49
CA MET A 526 -20.23 -6.09 12.16
C MET A 526 -19.32 -5.50 11.06
N PHE A 527 -19.08 -4.19 11.12
CA PHE A 527 -18.13 -3.48 10.25
C PHE A 527 -17.13 -2.66 11.07
N TYR A 528 -15.84 -2.82 10.78
CA TYR A 528 -14.77 -1.97 11.28
C TYR A 528 -14.02 -1.32 10.11
N ILE A 529 -14.01 0.01 10.07
CA ILE A 529 -13.31 0.81 9.05
C ILE A 529 -12.31 1.74 9.73
N THR A 530 -11.07 1.74 9.24
CA THR A 530 -9.98 2.59 9.74
C THR A 530 -8.95 2.95 8.65
N ASN A 531 -8.28 4.10 8.76
CA ASN A 531 -7.16 4.52 7.89
C ASN A 531 -7.46 4.62 6.38
N THR A 532 -8.71 4.53 5.92
CA THR A 532 -9.04 4.49 4.49
C THR A 532 -10.30 5.27 4.13
N HIS A 533 -10.43 5.62 2.85
CA HIS A 533 -11.70 6.04 2.24
C HIS A 533 -12.41 4.80 1.70
N SER A 534 -13.71 4.70 1.93
CA SER A 534 -14.51 3.53 1.61
C SER A 534 -15.90 3.91 1.13
N ILE A 535 -16.38 3.20 0.11
CA ILE A 535 -17.76 3.22 -0.35
C ILE A 535 -18.38 1.86 0.01
N ILE A 536 -19.49 1.89 0.73
CA ILE A 536 -20.21 0.70 1.20
C ILE A 536 -21.65 0.75 0.69
N ASN A 537 -22.07 -0.23 -0.09
CA ASN A 537 -23.45 -0.33 -0.59
C ASN A 537 -24.08 -1.65 -0.18
N LEU A 538 -25.17 -1.59 0.56
CA LEU A 538 -25.93 -2.77 1.03
C LEU A 538 -27.36 -2.71 0.49
N SER A 539 -27.80 -3.82 -0.10
CA SER A 539 -29.19 -3.95 -0.56
C SER A 539 -29.76 -5.35 -0.38
N ASN A 540 -30.95 -5.44 0.21
CA ASN A 540 -31.68 -6.70 0.42
C ASN A 540 -30.89 -7.79 1.18
N VAL A 541 -29.90 -7.44 2.00
CA VAL A 541 -29.04 -8.38 2.75
C VAL A 541 -29.67 -8.75 4.09
N ASP A 542 -29.71 -10.02 4.45
CA ASP A 542 -30.07 -10.46 5.82
C ASP A 542 -28.86 -10.31 6.76
N ILE A 543 -28.81 -9.22 7.52
CA ILE A 543 -27.68 -8.90 8.41
C ILE A 543 -28.00 -9.30 9.85
N THR A 544 -27.21 -10.19 10.40
CA THR A 544 -27.32 -10.66 11.79
C THR A 544 -25.99 -10.44 12.53
N ASN A 545 -25.91 -9.42 13.39
CA ASN A 545 -24.89 -9.41 14.44
C ASN A 545 -25.41 -10.19 15.66
N LYS A 546 -24.65 -11.19 16.12
CA LYS A 546 -24.99 -11.99 17.31
C LYS A 546 -24.34 -11.48 18.59
N ASP A 547 -23.30 -10.66 18.46
CA ASP A 547 -22.74 -9.94 19.60
C ASP A 547 -23.62 -8.72 19.88
N ALA A 548 -24.28 -8.73 21.05
CA ALA A 548 -25.26 -7.73 21.42
C ALA A 548 -24.64 -6.46 22.04
N ASP A 549 -23.36 -6.53 22.44
CA ASP A 549 -22.61 -5.39 22.98
C ASP A 549 -21.77 -4.69 21.89
N ALA A 550 -21.74 -5.25 20.67
CA ALA A 550 -20.96 -4.76 19.55
C ALA A 550 -21.74 -3.81 18.61
N TYR A 551 -21.01 -2.95 17.90
CA TYR A 551 -21.57 -2.02 16.94
C TYR A 551 -22.00 -2.71 15.64
N LEU A 552 -23.00 -2.13 14.98
CA LEU A 552 -23.24 -2.37 13.56
C LEU A 552 -22.08 -1.83 12.73
N MET A 553 -21.56 -0.65 13.06
CA MET A 553 -20.42 -0.07 12.36
C MET A 553 -19.56 0.79 13.29
N ARG A 554 -18.24 0.56 13.27
CA ARG A 554 -17.23 1.40 13.90
C ARG A 554 -16.39 2.09 12.81
N VAL A 555 -16.45 3.40 12.78
CA VAL A 555 -15.77 4.28 11.82
C VAL A 555 -14.76 5.14 12.57
N THR A 556 -13.52 4.69 12.74
CA THR A 556 -12.57 5.34 13.64
C THR A 556 -11.15 5.38 13.11
N GLY A 557 -10.34 6.31 13.63
CA GLY A 557 -8.88 6.14 13.61
C GLY A 557 -8.46 4.89 14.39
N ASN A 558 -7.17 4.56 14.32
CA ASN A 558 -6.57 3.44 15.05
C ASN A 558 -5.38 3.90 15.91
N SER A 559 -4.87 3.01 16.75
CA SER A 559 -3.74 3.26 17.64
C SER A 559 -2.38 3.47 16.95
N ALA A 560 -2.28 3.16 15.66
CA ALA A 560 -1.07 2.96 14.87
C ALA A 560 -0.09 1.90 15.44
N ALA A 561 -0.48 1.12 16.45
CA ALA A 561 0.36 0.07 17.03
C ALA A 561 0.64 -1.09 16.04
N ARG A 562 -0.20 -1.23 15.01
CA ARG A 562 -0.03 -2.17 13.88
C ARG A 562 0.62 -1.53 12.64
N GLY A 563 1.10 -0.29 12.74
CA GLY A 563 1.69 0.46 11.62
C GLY A 563 0.67 1.05 10.64
N TRP A 564 -0.63 0.98 10.91
CA TRP A 564 -1.68 1.49 10.02
C TRP A 564 -1.85 3.01 10.15
N GLY A 565 -1.19 3.76 9.28
CA GLY A 565 -1.25 5.23 9.29
C GLY A 565 -0.60 5.83 10.54
N LYS A 566 -1.20 6.90 11.08
CA LYS A 566 -0.62 7.67 12.19
C LYS A 566 -1.64 7.92 13.29
N ALA A 567 -1.26 7.59 14.53
CA ALA A 567 -2.08 7.82 15.72
C ALA A 567 -2.58 9.27 15.82
N GLY A 568 -3.90 9.44 15.99
CA GLY A 568 -4.56 10.75 16.07
C GLY A 568 -4.68 11.49 14.73
N ALA A 569 -4.40 10.81 13.62
CA ALA A 569 -4.62 11.24 12.25
C ALA A 569 -5.21 10.06 11.44
N ASN A 570 -5.40 10.26 10.14
CA ASN A 570 -5.87 9.23 9.20
C ASN A 570 -7.12 8.47 9.70
N GLY A 571 -8.17 9.22 10.08
CA GLY A 571 -9.47 8.63 10.38
C GLY A 571 -10.09 7.95 9.15
N ALA A 572 -11.05 7.07 9.39
CA ALA A 572 -11.86 6.47 8.34
C ALA A 572 -12.71 7.53 7.63
N GLN A 573 -12.95 7.35 6.33
CA GLN A 573 -13.88 8.14 5.55
C GLN A 573 -14.87 7.17 4.89
N VAL A 574 -16.14 7.20 5.27
CA VAL A 574 -17.15 6.23 4.83
C VAL A 574 -18.27 6.93 4.09
N GLU A 575 -18.55 6.46 2.88
CA GLU A 575 -19.79 6.73 2.15
C GLU A 575 -20.64 5.45 2.20
N PHE A 576 -21.74 5.46 2.95
CA PHE A 576 -22.56 4.29 3.22
C PHE A 576 -23.98 4.46 2.66
N THR A 577 -24.35 3.61 1.70
CA THR A 577 -25.71 3.56 1.13
C THR A 577 -26.40 2.27 1.51
N ALA A 578 -27.60 2.40 2.09
CA ALA A 578 -28.50 1.29 2.38
C ALA A 578 -29.78 1.43 1.53
N SER A 579 -30.07 0.45 0.67
CA SER A 579 -31.17 0.45 -0.31
C SER A 579 -32.06 -0.79 -0.14
N ASN A 580 -33.34 -0.61 0.20
CA ASN A 580 -34.26 -1.68 0.62
C ASN A 580 -33.61 -2.63 1.64
N GLN A 581 -33.02 -2.04 2.68
CA GLN A 581 -32.14 -2.70 3.62
C GLN A 581 -32.67 -2.53 5.04
N THR A 582 -32.76 -3.63 5.79
CA THR A 582 -32.99 -3.59 7.24
C THR A 582 -31.65 -3.60 7.96
N LEU A 583 -31.46 -2.65 8.88
CA LEU A 583 -30.24 -2.48 9.68
C LEU A 583 -30.59 -2.42 11.17
N ASN A 584 -29.86 -3.16 12.00
CA ASN A 584 -30.04 -3.16 13.45
C ASN A 584 -28.68 -3.04 14.15
N GLY A 585 -28.59 -2.20 15.17
CA GLY A 585 -27.39 -1.99 16.00
C GLY A 585 -26.86 -0.56 15.93
N ASP A 586 -25.94 -0.23 16.83
CA ASP A 586 -25.42 1.13 16.98
C ASP A 586 -24.26 1.44 16.02
N ILE A 587 -24.05 2.71 15.70
CA ILE A 587 -22.94 3.19 14.87
C ILE A 587 -22.11 4.20 15.68
N ALA A 588 -20.80 3.97 15.74
CA ALA A 588 -19.83 4.85 16.38
C ALA A 588 -18.89 5.47 15.34
N VAL A 589 -18.77 6.79 15.34
CA VAL A 589 -17.82 7.54 14.49
C VAL A 589 -16.91 8.38 15.38
N ASP A 590 -15.58 8.24 15.28
CA ASP A 590 -14.70 9.08 16.10
C ASP A 590 -14.46 10.47 15.52
N THR A 591 -13.97 11.38 16.37
CA THR A 591 -13.76 12.79 15.98
C THR A 591 -12.83 13.00 14.79
N VAL A 592 -11.94 12.06 14.45
CA VAL A 592 -11.04 12.19 13.27
C VAL A 592 -11.60 11.57 12.00
N SER A 593 -12.73 10.87 12.07
CA SER A 593 -13.32 10.10 10.97
C SER A 593 -14.63 10.71 10.47
N THR A 594 -15.06 10.33 9.26
CA THR A 594 -16.30 10.79 8.63
C THR A 594 -17.19 9.62 8.18
N LEU A 595 -18.51 9.83 8.30
CA LEU A 595 -19.57 8.95 7.80
C LEU A 595 -20.60 9.82 7.06
N ASN A 596 -20.78 9.56 5.77
CA ASN A 596 -21.89 10.04 4.97
C ASN A 596 -22.86 8.86 4.75
N MET A 597 -23.95 8.82 5.50
CA MET A 597 -24.91 7.70 5.49
C MET A 597 -26.20 8.08 4.76
N THR A 598 -26.64 7.26 3.81
CA THR A 598 -27.91 7.43 3.07
C THR A 598 -28.80 6.20 3.24
N LEU A 599 -30.03 6.43 3.73
CA LEU A 599 -31.11 5.44 3.79
C LEU A 599 -32.10 5.68 2.65
N THR A 600 -32.16 4.76 1.68
CA THR A 600 -32.98 4.88 0.48
C THR A 600 -33.78 3.60 0.16
N ASP A 601 -34.65 3.66 -0.84
CA ASP A 601 -35.50 2.57 -1.33
C ASP A 601 -36.23 1.81 -0.20
N SER A 602 -36.95 2.51 0.68
CA SER A 602 -37.68 1.91 1.80
C SER A 602 -36.79 1.16 2.82
N SER A 603 -35.61 1.68 3.13
CA SER A 603 -34.72 1.10 4.16
C SER A 603 -35.18 1.42 5.59
N ASP A 604 -34.98 0.46 6.50
CA ASP A 604 -35.32 0.56 7.92
C ASP A 604 -34.07 0.41 8.78
N PHE A 605 -33.66 1.47 9.47
CA PHE A 605 -32.56 1.46 10.44
C PHE A 605 -33.08 1.55 11.88
N THR A 606 -32.68 0.63 12.75
CA THR A 606 -32.97 0.66 14.19
C THR A 606 -31.67 0.64 14.99
N GLY A 607 -31.34 1.78 15.61
CA GLY A 607 -30.06 1.97 16.29
C GLY A 607 -29.77 3.44 16.60
N THR A 608 -28.62 3.70 17.22
CA THR A 608 -28.05 5.04 17.40
C THR A 608 -26.94 5.34 16.40
N ILE A 609 -26.66 6.63 16.20
CA ILE A 609 -25.43 7.12 15.57
C ILE A 609 -24.83 8.13 16.54
N ASN A 610 -23.59 7.92 16.95
CA ASN A 610 -22.93 8.77 17.94
C ASN A 610 -21.49 9.10 17.54
N ILE A 611 -21.18 10.39 17.56
CA ILE A 611 -19.82 10.92 17.49
C ILE A 611 -19.13 10.67 18.85
N ILE A 612 -17.96 10.05 18.84
CA ILE A 612 -17.15 9.74 20.03
C ILE A 612 -15.77 10.39 19.95
N ASP A 613 -15.13 10.66 21.09
CA ASP A 613 -13.76 11.19 21.10
C ASP A 613 -12.77 10.18 20.49
N ASN A 614 -11.93 10.61 19.55
CA ASN A 614 -10.79 9.81 19.11
C ASN A 614 -9.84 9.56 20.29
N ALA A 615 -9.55 8.28 20.58
CA ALA A 615 -8.79 7.86 21.75
C ALA A 615 -7.34 8.40 21.79
N GLN A 616 -6.78 8.76 20.62
CA GLN A 616 -5.45 9.33 20.46
C GLN A 616 -5.45 10.87 20.54
N ASN A 617 -6.60 11.50 20.81
CA ASN A 617 -6.79 12.95 20.90
C ASN A 617 -6.45 13.70 19.58
N GLY A 618 -6.78 13.09 18.45
CA GLY A 618 -6.63 13.69 17.13
C GLY A 618 -7.48 14.94 16.93
N THR A 619 -7.17 15.71 15.88
CA THR A 619 -7.91 16.94 15.54
C THR A 619 -9.26 16.58 14.94
N ALA A 620 -10.34 17.10 15.54
CA ALA A 620 -11.68 16.82 15.07
C ALA A 620 -11.92 17.36 13.64
N VAL A 621 -12.61 16.57 12.80
CA VAL A 621 -13.12 17.01 11.49
C VAL A 621 -14.53 17.60 11.64
N ASP A 622 -14.90 18.53 10.75
CA ASP A 622 -16.18 19.25 10.87
C ASP A 622 -17.41 18.39 10.52
N ASN A 623 -17.23 17.26 9.82
CA ASN A 623 -18.30 16.45 9.22
C ASN A 623 -18.26 14.96 9.62
N ASN A 624 -18.13 14.67 10.92
CA ASN A 624 -18.08 13.30 11.42
C ASN A 624 -19.27 12.42 11.01
N ALA A 625 -20.50 12.91 11.11
CA ALA A 625 -21.68 12.09 10.79
C ALA A 625 -22.75 12.91 10.06
N VAL A 626 -22.85 12.71 8.75
CA VAL A 626 -23.87 13.31 7.88
C VAL A 626 -24.87 12.23 7.49
N VAL A 627 -26.15 12.46 7.76
CA VAL A 627 -27.20 11.46 7.55
C VAL A 627 -28.27 11.99 6.59
N THR A 628 -28.61 11.20 5.57
CA THR A 628 -29.71 11.46 4.63
C THR A 628 -30.73 10.33 4.71
N ILE A 629 -32.01 10.68 4.82
CA ILE A 629 -33.14 9.72 4.90
C ILE A 629 -34.17 10.07 3.84
N ASP A 630 -34.32 9.20 2.84
CA ASP A 630 -35.29 9.39 1.76
C ASP A 630 -36.73 9.15 2.21
N SER A 631 -37.68 9.62 1.39
CA SER A 631 -39.08 9.81 1.78
C SER A 631 -39.87 8.56 2.18
N ASP A 632 -39.38 7.37 1.86
CA ASP A 632 -39.97 6.07 2.18
C ASP A 632 -39.18 5.27 3.22
N SER A 633 -38.00 5.76 3.64
CA SER A 633 -37.12 5.13 4.63
C SER A 633 -37.43 5.57 6.07
N THR A 634 -37.03 4.73 7.03
CA THR A 634 -37.26 4.95 8.47
C THR A 634 -35.97 4.84 9.29
N TRP A 635 -35.77 5.76 10.22
CA TRP A 635 -34.84 5.60 11.35
C TRP A 635 -35.60 5.51 12.68
N THR A 636 -35.39 4.43 13.44
CA THR A 636 -35.94 4.22 14.78
C THR A 636 -34.84 4.28 15.83
N LEU A 637 -34.97 5.21 16.79
CA LEU A 637 -33.97 5.42 17.82
C LEU A 637 -34.07 4.38 18.95
N THR A 638 -32.91 3.85 19.34
CA THR A 638 -32.72 2.99 20.53
C THR A 638 -32.09 3.74 21.70
N GLY A 639 -31.60 4.96 21.47
CA GLY A 639 -30.91 5.82 22.42
C GLY A 639 -30.76 7.24 21.87
N ASP A 640 -30.20 8.14 22.68
CA ASP A 640 -29.85 9.49 22.21
C ASP A 640 -28.71 9.42 21.19
N CYS A 641 -28.77 10.30 20.18
CA CYS A 641 -27.83 10.33 19.06
C CYS A 641 -27.14 11.69 18.94
N THR A 642 -25.91 11.68 18.43
CA THR A 642 -25.13 12.88 18.13
C THR A 642 -24.56 12.75 16.74
N VAL A 643 -25.00 13.64 15.83
CA VAL A 643 -24.56 13.67 14.42
C VAL A 643 -24.17 15.09 14.03
N THR A 644 -23.42 15.26 12.94
CA THR A 644 -23.10 16.59 12.41
C THR A 644 -24.34 17.26 11.84
N SER A 645 -24.98 16.59 10.88
CA SER A 645 -26.13 17.12 10.13
C SER A 645 -27.06 16.01 9.67
N LEU A 646 -28.32 16.39 9.38
CA LEU A 646 -29.39 15.47 9.02
C LEU A 646 -30.28 16.10 7.94
N GLU A 647 -30.37 15.45 6.78
CA GLU A 647 -31.40 15.71 5.78
C GLU A 647 -32.47 14.60 5.88
N ASN A 648 -33.61 14.91 6.50
CA ASN A 648 -34.71 13.95 6.65
C ASN A 648 -35.90 14.31 5.75
N ASN A 649 -36.08 13.52 4.70
CA ASN A 649 -37.30 13.47 3.89
C ASN A 649 -38.25 12.34 4.34
N GLY A 650 -37.73 11.31 5.03
CA GLY A 650 -38.45 10.14 5.53
C GLY A 650 -38.99 10.23 6.96
N THR A 651 -39.06 9.07 7.64
CA THR A 651 -39.67 8.93 8.98
C THR A 651 -38.62 8.73 10.07
N ILE A 652 -38.71 9.52 11.16
CA ILE A 652 -37.92 9.30 12.37
C ILE A 652 -38.85 8.92 13.53
N ASN A 653 -38.64 7.72 14.07
CA ASN A 653 -39.28 7.21 15.27
C ASN A 653 -38.38 7.48 16.49
N PHE A 654 -38.54 8.67 17.07
CA PHE A 654 -37.71 9.12 18.20
C PHE A 654 -37.77 8.23 19.44
N ASN A 655 -38.86 7.47 19.66
CA ASN A 655 -38.98 6.48 20.74
C ASN A 655 -38.69 7.00 22.18
N GLY A 656 -38.80 8.31 22.40
CA GLY A 656 -38.46 8.97 23.68
C GLY A 656 -37.02 9.51 23.79
N HIS A 657 -36.23 9.37 22.73
CA HIS A 657 -34.85 9.85 22.59
C HIS A 657 -34.76 11.10 21.71
N THR A 658 -33.54 11.62 21.59
CA THR A 658 -33.21 12.86 20.91
C THR A 658 -32.08 12.68 19.89
N ILE A 659 -32.01 13.57 18.90
CA ILE A 659 -30.85 13.71 18.00
C ILE A 659 -30.28 15.11 18.23
N THR A 660 -28.99 15.20 18.60
CA THR A 660 -28.26 16.46 18.73
C THR A 660 -27.40 16.68 17.49
N LEU A 661 -27.52 17.86 16.88
CA LEU A 661 -26.71 18.29 15.73
C LEU A 661 -25.48 19.09 16.17
N ALA A 662 -24.47 19.22 15.30
CA ALA A 662 -23.23 19.95 15.61
C ALA A 662 -23.44 21.45 15.92
N ASP A 663 -24.54 22.06 15.48
CA ASP A 663 -24.90 23.45 15.83
C ASP A 663 -25.61 23.59 17.20
N GLY A 664 -25.81 22.47 17.91
CA GLY A 664 -26.51 22.40 19.18
C GLY A 664 -28.04 22.28 19.06
N THR A 665 -28.59 22.16 17.85
CA THR A 665 -30.01 21.87 17.63
C THR A 665 -30.34 20.47 18.17
N VAL A 666 -31.38 20.37 18.98
CA VAL A 666 -31.90 19.10 19.51
C VAL A 666 -33.25 18.78 18.88
N LEU A 667 -33.30 17.69 18.12
CA LEU A 667 -34.51 17.16 17.51
C LEU A 667 -35.16 16.13 18.45
N ASN A 668 -36.47 16.22 18.62
CA ASN A 668 -37.30 15.34 19.45
C ASN A 668 -38.77 15.41 19.00
N LYS A 669 -39.66 14.62 19.61
CA LYS A 669 -41.09 14.52 19.28
C LYS A 669 -41.98 14.36 20.53
#